data_AF-A0A5C8LHA3-F1
#
_entry.id   AF-A0A5C8LHA3-F1
#
_cell.length_a   1.000
_cell.length_b   1.000
_cell.length_c   1.000
_cell.angle_alpha   90.00
_cell.angle_beta   90.00
_cell.angle_gamma   90.00
#
_symmetry.space_group_name_H-M   'P 1'
#
loop_
_entity.id
_entity.type
_entity.pdbx_description
1 polymer ?
#
loop_
_entity_poly.entity_id
_entity_poly.type
_entity_poly.pdbx_seq_one_letter_code
_entity_poly.pdbx_strand_id
1 'polypeptide(L)'
;MMANMPVFKKIYVAFLFVVLTCIGLAIFPGKSFISVVDAAGSNVALNKKATASCEKTPYSSSKAVDGSKSAASRWYCNKGETEPMWLAVDLGDVYSINGYSVIGMGSVGDGWKDGRDPRDFHFQKSEDGINWVNVDAVTNNTNSQYHHDLPNFVTRYVRLFVDYGNGKNSNWTSIMEFEVYSTGRANANLSDLKVDGTSVAGFAAGTLSYTVNVPNTTTAITTVGTKADPAASVAVVGGSNLLVGNNTVTVSVTAQDGTTVKTYTVTVVRAGSANANLSALTVDGTSVADFAAGTLAYTVNVPNGKTAAVVAGTKADANANVNVVGGSNLTVGNNTVTVTVTAQDGTTVKVYTITVVRAAISNNADLSDLKVDGTSVANFAAGTLTYTVNVPNVTTSVTAVGTKADPTATVAVVGGSSLNVGDNTITVTVTAQDGTTIKAYTIKVVRAASTNANLSALTVDGTSVANFAASTLAYTVNVPNTTTSVTAVGTKADTTANVVVTGGNNLIVGDNTITVTVTAQDGTTVKAYTIKVARAASANADLSALTVDGTSVANFAAGTLAYTVNVPNATTSVTAVGTKADTNASVNVVGGSNLIVGDNTITVTVTAQDGTTIKAYTIKVVRAASANANLSALTVDGTSVANFAAGTLAYTVNVPNATTSVAAAGTKADSTANVVVTGGSSLIVGDNTITVTVTAQDGTTVKAYTIKVVRAASTNANLSALTVDGTSVTNFAAGTLAYTVNVPNATTSVTAVGTKADATATVAVVGGSSLIVGDNTITVTVTAQDGTTVKAYTIKVVRAASANANLSALTVDGTSVANFAAGTLAYTVNVPNATTSVTTLGTKADSTANVVVTGGSGLIVGDNTITVTVTAQDGTTINAYTIKVVRAASANANLSALTVDGTSVTNFAAGTLAYTVNVPNATTSVTAVGTKADTNANVVVLGGSNLVVGDNTITVTVTAQDGTTVKAYTIKVVRAASANANLSALTVDGTSVANFAAGTLAYTVNVPNATTSVTAVGTKADTTASVVVTGGSNLIVGDNT
;
A
#
# COMPACT_ATOMS: atom_id res chain seq x y z
N MET A 1 31.05 25.94 -46.62
CA MET A 1 30.72 25.18 -47.84
C MET A 1 31.08 26.05 -49.04
N MET A 2 31.67 25.52 -50.11
CA MET A 2 32.15 26.32 -51.26
C MET A 2 31.08 26.46 -52.35
N ALA A 3 31.02 27.63 -53.00
CA ALA A 3 30.60 27.81 -54.40
C ALA A 3 31.07 29.19 -54.91
N ASN A 4 31.62 29.24 -56.13
CA ASN A 4 32.09 30.48 -56.78
C ASN A 4 31.13 30.93 -57.91
N MET A 5 31.23 32.19 -58.31
CA MET A 5 30.72 32.70 -59.60
C MET A 5 31.81 33.53 -60.34
N PRO A 6 31.67 33.80 -61.66
CA PRO A 6 32.81 33.84 -62.59
C PRO A 6 33.35 35.23 -62.96
N VAL A 7 34.46 35.26 -63.73
CA VAL A 7 35.19 36.46 -64.20
C VAL A 7 35.28 36.50 -65.74
N PHE A 8 35.53 37.68 -66.33
CA PHE A 8 35.33 38.02 -67.75
C PHE A 8 36.62 38.35 -68.54
N LYS A 9 36.75 37.78 -69.76
CA LYS A 9 37.25 38.35 -71.06
C LYS A 9 38.40 39.41 -71.15
N LYS A 10 39.32 39.16 -72.13
CA LYS A 10 39.99 40.12 -73.09
C LYS A 10 41.17 41.00 -72.54
N ILE A 11 42.15 41.58 -73.29
CA ILE A 11 42.53 41.68 -74.75
C ILE A 11 44.03 42.13 -75.01
N TYR A 12 44.62 41.77 -76.17
CA TYR A 12 45.76 42.36 -77.00
C TYR A 12 47.20 42.67 -76.47
N VAL A 13 48.20 42.48 -77.37
CA VAL A 13 49.53 43.17 -77.51
C VAL A 13 49.99 43.14 -79.01
N ALA A 14 50.79 44.10 -79.53
CA ALA A 14 51.30 44.08 -80.93
C ALA A 14 52.58 44.92 -81.27
N PHE A 15 53.41 44.38 -82.20
CA PHE A 15 54.22 45.00 -83.31
C PHE A 15 55.44 45.96 -83.17
N LEU A 16 56.34 45.86 -84.19
CA LEU A 16 57.40 46.79 -84.72
C LEU A 16 57.97 46.17 -86.05
N PHE A 17 58.81 46.70 -86.98
CA PHE A 17 59.52 47.99 -87.27
C PHE A 17 60.09 48.03 -88.74
N VAL A 18 60.99 48.99 -89.09
CA VAL A 18 61.96 49.04 -90.25
C VAL A 18 61.46 49.52 -91.66
N VAL A 19 62.39 50.04 -92.51
CA VAL A 19 62.19 50.85 -93.75
C VAL A 19 63.36 50.68 -94.79
N LEU A 20 63.13 50.86 -96.12
CA LEU A 20 64.14 51.15 -97.18
C LEU A 20 63.55 51.95 -98.40
N THR A 21 64.36 52.44 -99.37
CA THR A 21 63.99 53.41 -100.48
C THR A 21 64.76 53.12 -101.83
N CYS A 22 64.83 53.86 -102.97
CA CYS A 22 64.49 55.24 -103.43
C CYS A 22 64.55 55.42 -105.01
N ILE A 23 64.52 56.68 -105.54
CA ILE A 23 65.00 57.21 -106.89
C ILE A 23 64.07 57.19 -108.15
N GLY A 24 64.20 58.18 -109.08
CA GLY A 24 63.48 58.38 -110.38
C GLY A 24 64.10 59.45 -111.36
N LEU A 25 63.55 59.70 -112.58
CA LEU A 25 64.18 60.55 -113.66
C LEU A 25 63.20 61.17 -114.74
N ALA A 26 63.69 61.97 -115.73
CA ALA A 26 62.93 62.70 -116.81
C ALA A 26 63.77 63.00 -118.12
N ILE A 27 63.20 63.67 -119.19
CA ILE A 27 63.82 64.43 -120.38
C ILE A 27 63.25 64.08 -121.82
N PHE A 28 63.46 64.93 -122.87
CA PHE A 28 62.95 64.82 -124.28
C PHE A 28 63.98 65.11 -125.49
N PRO A 29 63.84 66.02 -126.53
CA PRO A 29 64.19 65.69 -127.96
C PRO A 29 65.02 66.72 -128.85
N GLY A 30 65.32 66.43 -130.14
CA GLY A 30 65.87 67.39 -131.17
C GLY A 30 66.57 66.81 -132.45
N LYS A 31 66.97 67.64 -133.47
CA LYS A 31 67.77 67.30 -134.71
C LYS A 31 68.51 68.51 -135.42
N SER A 32 69.73 68.32 -135.99
CA SER A 32 70.43 69.07 -137.13
C SER A 32 71.03 70.52 -136.96
N PHE A 33 71.87 71.15 -137.84
CA PHE A 33 73.14 70.81 -138.59
C PHE A 33 73.80 72.02 -139.39
N ILE A 34 75.10 71.93 -139.81
CA ILE A 34 75.85 72.62 -140.94
C ILE A 34 76.54 74.04 -140.78
N SER A 35 77.51 74.41 -141.67
CA SER A 35 78.55 75.51 -141.57
C SER A 35 79.07 76.12 -142.93
N VAL A 36 80.00 77.14 -142.94
CA VAL A 36 80.47 77.94 -144.14
C VAL A 36 81.99 78.41 -144.14
N VAL A 37 82.43 79.32 -145.05
CA VAL A 37 83.80 79.70 -145.61
C VAL A 37 83.72 81.15 -146.24
N ASP A 38 84.69 82.05 -146.57
CA ASP A 38 86.12 82.53 -146.30
C ASP A 38 86.32 83.89 -147.14
N ALA A 39 87.35 84.76 -147.30
CA ALA A 39 88.83 84.99 -147.05
C ALA A 39 89.09 86.54 -146.81
N ALA A 40 90.18 87.34 -147.05
CA ALA A 40 91.53 87.34 -147.70
C ALA A 40 92.44 88.54 -147.15
N GLY A 41 93.52 89.08 -147.81
CA GLY A 41 94.54 89.98 -147.14
C GLY A 41 95.25 91.20 -147.83
N SER A 42 95.98 92.02 -147.03
CA SER A 42 96.55 93.37 -147.36
C SER A 42 97.94 93.71 -146.73
N ASN A 43 98.76 94.61 -147.33
CA ASN A 43 100.14 94.93 -146.84
C ASN A 43 100.14 95.72 -145.51
N VAL A 44 100.59 95.06 -144.44
CA VAL A 44 100.72 95.60 -143.08
C VAL A 44 102.13 96.07 -142.71
N ALA A 45 103.17 95.86 -143.54
CA ALA A 45 104.52 96.37 -143.28
C ALA A 45 104.71 97.86 -143.67
N LEU A 46 103.84 98.40 -144.53
CA LEU A 46 103.93 99.76 -145.05
C LEU A 46 103.96 100.84 -143.94
N ASN A 47 104.96 101.71 -143.99
CA ASN A 47 105.26 102.78 -143.02
C ASN A 47 105.42 102.30 -141.56
N LYS A 48 105.70 101.01 -141.34
CA LYS A 48 105.98 100.47 -140.00
C LYS A 48 107.41 100.78 -139.55
N LYS A 49 107.67 100.53 -138.26
CA LYS A 49 108.99 100.76 -137.67
C LYS A 49 109.97 99.66 -138.12
N ALA A 50 110.75 99.94 -139.16
CA ALA A 50 111.85 99.09 -139.60
C ALA A 50 113.19 99.41 -138.88
N THR A 51 114.01 98.40 -138.65
CA THR A 51 115.35 98.44 -138.05
C THR A 51 116.26 97.45 -138.77
N ALA A 52 117.58 97.65 -138.79
CA ALA A 52 118.51 96.75 -139.50
C ALA A 52 119.81 96.51 -138.74
N SER A 53 120.59 95.51 -139.18
CA SER A 53 121.92 95.20 -138.65
C SER A 53 122.93 96.33 -138.92
N CYS A 54 122.91 96.91 -140.11
CA CYS A 54 123.68 98.08 -140.50
C CYS A 54 122.96 98.87 -141.59
N GLU A 55 123.35 100.13 -141.78
CA GLU A 55 122.87 101.00 -142.84
C GLU A 55 123.94 102.05 -143.20
N LYS A 56 123.81 102.65 -144.40
CA LYS A 56 124.64 103.78 -144.82
C LYS A 56 123.79 104.98 -145.13
N THR A 57 124.20 106.20 -144.78
CA THR A 57 123.57 107.42 -145.31
C THR A 57 123.71 107.48 -146.84
N PRO A 58 122.66 107.75 -147.63
CA PRO A 58 121.27 108.09 -147.25
C PRO A 58 120.26 106.89 -147.27
N TYR A 59 120.76 105.67 -147.30
CA TYR A 59 120.07 104.39 -147.52
C TYR A 59 119.71 103.64 -146.20
N SER A 60 118.82 104.20 -145.38
CA SER A 60 118.43 103.64 -144.06
C SER A 60 117.40 102.50 -144.13
N SER A 61 117.27 101.72 -143.05
CA SER A 61 116.34 100.59 -142.91
C SER A 61 114.87 100.96 -143.17
N SER A 62 114.47 102.15 -142.73
CA SER A 62 113.14 102.73 -142.97
C SER A 62 112.81 102.92 -144.45
N LYS A 63 113.83 102.96 -145.33
CA LYS A 63 113.64 103.11 -146.78
C LYS A 63 113.28 101.82 -147.53
N ALA A 64 113.21 100.69 -146.83
CA ALA A 64 112.72 99.44 -147.39
C ALA A 64 111.28 99.11 -146.96
N VAL A 65 110.54 100.05 -146.34
CA VAL A 65 109.12 99.88 -145.98
C VAL A 65 108.29 101.15 -146.21
N ASP A 66 108.79 102.09 -147.03
CA ASP A 66 108.11 103.37 -147.31
C ASP A 66 107.30 103.37 -148.61
N GLY A 67 107.20 102.21 -149.28
CA GLY A 67 106.46 102.00 -150.53
C GLY A 67 107.23 102.45 -151.78
N SER A 68 108.43 103.01 -151.63
CA SER A 68 109.15 103.68 -152.71
C SER A 68 110.13 102.76 -153.43
N LYS A 69 109.70 102.21 -154.58
CA LYS A 69 110.47 101.25 -155.39
C LYS A 69 111.55 101.95 -156.26
N SER A 70 112.26 102.92 -155.67
CA SER A 70 113.19 103.84 -156.32
C SER A 70 114.64 103.59 -155.89
N ALA A 71 115.60 103.67 -156.82
CA ALA A 71 117.02 103.51 -156.52
C ALA A 71 117.55 104.43 -155.39
N ALA A 72 116.90 105.58 -155.14
CA ALA A 72 117.26 106.50 -154.07
C ALA A 72 116.59 106.19 -152.72
N SER A 73 115.48 105.46 -152.71
CA SER A 73 114.79 104.97 -151.51
C SER A 73 115.09 103.47 -151.38
N ARG A 74 116.15 103.16 -150.63
CA ARG A 74 116.53 101.78 -150.37
C ARG A 74 117.27 101.67 -149.06
N TRP A 75 117.16 100.52 -148.40
CA TRP A 75 118.14 100.07 -147.43
C TRP A 75 119.41 99.61 -148.17
N TYR A 76 120.59 99.86 -147.59
CA TYR A 76 121.87 99.31 -148.05
C TYR A 76 122.73 98.92 -146.85
N CYS A 77 123.25 97.68 -146.83
CA CYS A 77 124.16 97.20 -145.79
C CYS A 77 125.37 96.47 -146.38
N ASN A 78 126.49 96.49 -145.64
CA ASN A 78 127.81 96.02 -146.03
C ASN A 78 128.39 95.07 -144.97
N LYS A 79 128.65 93.83 -145.38
CA LYS A 79 129.34 92.73 -144.67
C LYS A 79 130.66 93.14 -144.02
N GLY A 80 131.36 94.13 -144.57
CA GLY A 80 132.58 94.69 -143.99
C GLY A 80 132.37 95.51 -142.71
N GLU A 81 131.12 95.74 -142.29
CA GLU A 81 130.76 96.58 -141.14
C GLU A 81 129.95 95.80 -140.09
N THR A 82 129.02 94.94 -140.51
CA THR A 82 128.35 93.97 -139.63
C THR A 82 128.08 92.66 -140.34
N GLU A 83 128.21 91.56 -139.61
CA GLU A 83 127.76 90.22 -140.01
C GLU A 83 126.95 89.59 -138.87
N PRO A 84 125.81 88.92 -139.14
CA PRO A 84 125.10 88.82 -140.42
C PRO A 84 124.29 90.09 -140.77
N MET A 85 123.80 90.18 -142.01
CA MET A 85 122.98 91.31 -142.49
C MET A 85 121.48 91.03 -142.32
N TRP A 86 120.67 91.96 -141.77
CA TRP A 86 119.20 91.77 -141.63
C TRP A 86 118.41 93.08 -141.53
N LEU A 87 117.09 92.99 -141.77
CA LEU A 87 116.08 94.08 -141.75
C LEU A 87 114.79 93.59 -141.07
N ALA A 88 114.41 94.14 -139.90
CA ALA A 88 113.26 93.74 -139.08
C ALA A 88 112.20 94.85 -138.92
N VAL A 89 110.93 94.48 -138.75
CA VAL A 89 109.75 95.37 -138.75
C VAL A 89 108.79 95.02 -137.59
N ASP A 90 108.33 96.03 -136.85
CA ASP A 90 107.21 95.92 -135.89
C ASP A 90 105.89 96.33 -136.56
N LEU A 91 104.96 95.38 -136.73
CA LEU A 91 103.64 95.63 -137.34
C LEU A 91 102.71 96.43 -136.41
N GLY A 92 103.03 96.54 -135.12
CA GLY A 92 102.35 97.42 -134.15
C GLY A 92 101.14 96.80 -133.43
N ASP A 93 100.56 95.74 -133.99
CA ASP A 93 99.41 95.00 -133.44
C ASP A 93 99.61 93.50 -133.74
N VAL A 94 98.81 92.60 -133.15
CA VAL A 94 98.89 91.16 -133.48
C VAL A 94 98.01 90.84 -134.68
N TYR A 95 98.65 90.48 -135.79
CA TYR A 95 98.02 90.25 -137.10
C TYR A 95 98.15 88.79 -137.54
N SER A 96 97.13 88.27 -138.22
CA SER A 96 97.21 87.00 -138.96
C SER A 96 97.86 87.24 -140.32
N ILE A 97 99.11 86.82 -140.51
CA ILE A 97 99.97 87.07 -141.66
C ILE A 97 99.88 85.93 -142.69
N ASN A 98 99.87 86.29 -143.97
CA ASN A 98 99.60 85.35 -145.08
C ASN A 98 100.50 85.52 -146.33
N GLY A 99 101.58 86.31 -146.30
CA GLY A 99 102.52 86.43 -147.42
C GLY A 99 103.53 87.58 -147.28
N TYR A 100 104.55 87.63 -148.15
CA TYR A 100 105.56 88.71 -148.19
C TYR A 100 106.17 88.97 -149.58
N SER A 101 106.86 90.10 -149.75
CA SER A 101 107.48 90.56 -151.01
C SER A 101 108.80 91.29 -150.74
N VAL A 102 109.80 91.15 -151.61
CA VAL A 102 111.15 91.76 -151.49
C VAL A 102 111.61 92.31 -152.84
N ILE A 103 112.07 93.56 -152.87
CA ILE A 103 112.38 94.29 -154.11
C ILE A 103 113.81 94.81 -154.11
N GLY A 104 114.57 94.45 -155.15
CA GLY A 104 116.00 94.74 -155.32
C GLY A 104 116.32 95.71 -156.46
N MET A 105 117.59 96.13 -156.49
CA MET A 105 118.15 97.16 -157.39
C MET A 105 118.02 96.91 -158.90
N GLY A 106 117.90 95.67 -159.36
CA GLY A 106 117.74 95.35 -160.79
C GLY A 106 116.40 95.81 -161.37
N SER A 107 115.41 96.11 -160.51
CA SER A 107 114.11 96.67 -160.89
C SER A 107 114.21 98.07 -161.53
N VAL A 108 115.34 98.75 -161.37
CA VAL A 108 115.54 100.14 -161.81
C VAL A 108 115.82 100.26 -163.31
N GLY A 109 116.38 99.22 -163.95
CA GLY A 109 116.66 99.19 -165.39
C GLY A 109 118.13 99.06 -165.77
N ASP A 110 118.41 99.36 -167.03
CA ASP A 110 119.69 99.01 -167.67
C ASP A 110 120.87 99.81 -167.10
N GLY A 111 121.97 99.10 -166.81
CA GLY A 111 123.08 99.59 -165.98
C GLY A 111 123.05 99.10 -164.52
N TRP A 112 121.88 98.69 -164.01
CA TRP A 112 121.72 98.11 -162.66
C TRP A 112 121.23 96.65 -162.67
N LYS A 113 120.80 96.13 -163.82
CA LYS A 113 120.56 94.70 -164.10
C LYS A 113 121.86 93.87 -164.25
N ASP A 114 122.89 94.21 -163.48
CA ASP A 114 124.16 93.47 -163.43
C ASP A 114 124.26 92.56 -162.20
N GLY A 115 123.13 92.06 -161.67
CA GLY A 115 123.13 91.11 -160.56
C GLY A 115 123.40 91.72 -159.19
N ARG A 116 122.93 92.95 -158.95
CA ARG A 116 122.99 93.65 -157.64
C ARG A 116 121.76 93.42 -156.74
N ASP A 117 120.87 92.50 -157.12
CA ASP A 117 119.68 92.14 -156.34
C ASP A 117 120.02 91.25 -155.13
N PRO A 118 119.21 91.29 -154.04
CA PRO A 118 119.32 90.37 -152.91
C PRO A 118 119.25 88.91 -153.37
N ARG A 119 120.27 88.12 -153.05
CA ARG A 119 120.49 86.80 -153.67
C ARG A 119 120.02 85.64 -152.78
N ASP A 120 120.50 85.59 -151.54
CA ASP A 120 120.16 84.53 -150.58
C ASP A 120 119.67 85.19 -149.28
N PHE A 121 118.46 84.84 -148.83
CA PHE A 121 117.83 85.43 -147.64
C PHE A 121 116.70 84.57 -147.06
N HIS A 122 116.42 84.72 -145.77
CA HIS A 122 115.29 84.12 -145.06
C HIS A 122 114.25 85.17 -144.65
N PHE A 123 112.96 84.79 -144.66
CA PHE A 123 111.88 85.53 -144.00
C PHE A 123 111.54 84.88 -142.66
N GLN A 124 111.42 85.68 -141.61
CA GLN A 124 111.33 85.22 -140.22
C GLN A 124 110.24 85.99 -139.45
N LYS A 125 109.64 85.36 -138.43
CA LYS A 125 108.62 85.97 -137.55
C LYS A 125 109.03 85.98 -136.07
N SER A 126 108.38 86.81 -135.27
CA SER A 126 108.55 86.87 -133.81
C SER A 126 107.33 87.50 -133.11
N GLU A 127 106.96 86.97 -131.94
CA GLU A 127 105.90 87.56 -131.10
C GLU A 127 106.41 88.69 -130.19
N ASP A 128 107.70 88.66 -129.83
CA ASP A 128 108.35 89.61 -128.90
C ASP A 128 109.39 90.54 -129.56
N GLY A 129 109.74 90.30 -130.82
CA GLY A 129 110.77 91.03 -131.58
C GLY A 129 112.21 90.61 -131.27
N ILE A 130 112.40 89.62 -130.38
CA ILE A 130 113.70 89.16 -129.87
C ILE A 130 113.98 87.72 -130.30
N ASN A 131 113.00 86.83 -130.16
CA ASN A 131 113.08 85.42 -130.50
C ASN A 131 112.51 85.19 -131.90
N TRP A 132 113.37 84.84 -132.86
CA TRP A 132 113.05 84.81 -134.28
C TRP A 132 112.97 83.37 -134.81
N VAL A 133 111.93 83.08 -135.60
CA VAL A 133 111.68 81.75 -136.20
C VAL A 133 111.64 81.89 -137.72
N ASN A 134 112.36 81.03 -138.44
CA ASN A 134 112.27 80.93 -139.91
C ASN A 134 110.85 80.59 -140.35
N VAL A 135 110.36 81.33 -141.34
CA VAL A 135 109.08 81.09 -142.02
C VAL A 135 109.32 80.68 -143.47
N ASP A 136 110.32 81.28 -144.13
CA ASP A 136 110.72 80.94 -145.50
C ASP A 136 112.23 81.16 -145.76
N ALA A 137 112.77 80.57 -146.82
CA ALA A 137 114.19 80.58 -147.18
C ALA A 137 114.41 80.61 -148.71
N VAL A 138 115.16 81.61 -149.18
CA VAL A 138 115.41 81.91 -150.60
C VAL A 138 116.90 81.84 -150.89
N THR A 139 117.29 81.21 -152.00
CA THR A 139 118.70 81.11 -152.45
C THR A 139 118.81 81.23 -153.97
N ASN A 140 119.98 81.64 -154.46
CA ASN A 140 120.30 81.89 -155.86
C ASN A 140 119.33 82.86 -156.57
N ASN A 141 118.67 83.78 -155.84
CA ASN A 141 117.67 84.67 -156.43
C ASN A 141 118.27 85.56 -157.54
N THR A 142 117.59 85.55 -158.69
CA THR A 142 117.87 86.41 -159.85
C THR A 142 116.72 87.38 -160.16
N ASN A 143 115.63 87.31 -159.41
CA ASN A 143 114.46 88.16 -159.63
C ASN A 143 114.61 89.45 -158.82
N SER A 144 114.55 90.60 -159.49
CA SER A 144 114.61 91.91 -158.84
C SER A 144 113.33 92.27 -158.07
N GLN A 145 112.29 91.45 -158.15
CA GLN A 145 111.12 91.44 -157.26
C GLN A 145 110.78 89.97 -156.97
N TYR A 146 110.78 89.58 -155.70
CA TYR A 146 110.45 88.25 -155.20
C TYR A 146 109.20 88.33 -154.33
N HIS A 147 108.28 87.36 -154.43
CA HIS A 147 107.02 87.35 -153.69
C HIS A 147 106.60 85.91 -153.35
N HIS A 148 106.00 85.70 -152.18
CA HIS A 148 105.55 84.39 -151.71
C HIS A 148 104.34 84.52 -150.77
N ASP A 149 103.25 83.82 -151.09
CA ASP A 149 102.11 83.59 -150.19
C ASP A 149 102.46 82.56 -149.11
N LEU A 150 101.88 82.68 -147.92
CA LEU A 150 102.20 81.86 -146.75
C LEU A 150 100.91 81.39 -146.03
N PRO A 151 100.91 80.20 -145.40
CA PRO A 151 99.80 79.77 -144.54
C PRO A 151 99.57 80.77 -143.40
N ASN A 152 98.31 81.06 -143.04
CA ASN A 152 97.96 82.01 -141.99
C ASN A 152 98.66 81.69 -140.66
N PHE A 153 99.40 82.66 -140.10
CA PHE A 153 99.90 82.60 -138.72
C PHE A 153 99.78 83.95 -138.03
N VAL A 154 99.47 83.95 -136.73
CA VAL A 154 99.55 85.18 -135.94
C VAL A 154 101.00 85.55 -135.63
N THR A 155 101.31 86.84 -135.72
CA THR A 155 102.57 87.43 -135.23
C THR A 155 102.41 88.96 -135.05
N ARG A 156 103.43 89.61 -134.47
CA ARG A 156 103.56 91.08 -134.44
C ARG A 156 104.82 91.58 -135.14
N TYR A 157 105.91 90.79 -135.12
CA TYR A 157 107.20 91.19 -135.67
C TYR A 157 107.62 90.25 -136.81
N VAL A 158 108.23 90.82 -137.84
CA VAL A 158 108.71 90.11 -139.04
C VAL A 158 110.08 90.64 -139.46
N ARG A 159 110.96 89.82 -140.04
CA ARG A 159 112.25 90.29 -140.58
C ARG A 159 112.73 89.51 -141.79
N LEU A 160 113.50 90.19 -142.64
CA LEU A 160 114.34 89.56 -143.65
C LEU A 160 115.78 89.45 -143.12
N PHE A 161 116.38 88.28 -143.26
CA PHE A 161 117.76 87.98 -142.85
C PHE A 161 118.54 87.57 -144.10
N VAL A 162 119.67 88.21 -144.40
CA VAL A 162 120.37 88.09 -145.69
C VAL A 162 121.66 87.29 -145.51
N ASP A 163 121.71 86.12 -146.13
CA ASP A 163 122.80 85.16 -146.06
C ASP A 163 123.90 85.45 -147.10
N TYR A 164 123.52 85.91 -148.29
CA TYR A 164 124.46 86.30 -149.36
C TYR A 164 123.97 87.57 -150.07
N GLY A 165 124.80 88.62 -150.01
CA GLY A 165 124.45 89.98 -150.40
C GLY A 165 123.82 90.12 -151.78
N ASN A 166 124.58 89.87 -152.86
CA ASN A 166 124.11 90.00 -154.24
C ASN A 166 124.82 89.05 -155.22
N GLY A 167 124.32 88.96 -156.45
CA GLY A 167 124.87 88.12 -157.52
C GLY A 167 126.30 88.47 -158.01
N LYS A 168 126.85 89.64 -157.67
CA LYS A 168 128.26 90.01 -157.95
C LYS A 168 129.20 89.79 -156.77
N ASN A 169 128.73 89.92 -155.53
CA ASN A 169 129.52 89.63 -154.33
C ASN A 169 128.63 89.36 -153.10
N SER A 170 129.14 88.58 -152.14
CA SER A 170 128.49 88.34 -150.85
C SER A 170 128.36 89.59 -149.99
N ASN A 171 129.13 90.64 -150.27
CA ASN A 171 129.46 91.66 -149.29
C ASN A 171 128.41 92.76 -149.14
N TRP A 172 127.58 93.01 -150.15
CA TRP A 172 126.62 94.12 -150.12
C TRP A 172 125.20 93.63 -150.39
N THR A 173 124.24 94.08 -149.60
CA THR A 173 122.81 93.91 -149.92
C THR A 173 122.14 95.27 -150.04
N SER A 174 121.12 95.37 -150.90
CA SER A 174 120.30 96.57 -151.01
C SER A 174 118.87 96.22 -151.41
N ILE A 175 117.92 96.66 -150.59
CA ILE A 175 116.49 96.38 -150.73
C ILE A 175 115.76 97.71 -150.85
N MET A 176 114.97 97.89 -151.92
CA MET A 176 114.18 99.10 -152.14
C MET A 176 112.82 99.03 -151.43
N GLU A 177 112.21 97.84 -151.28
CA GLU A 177 110.95 97.67 -150.55
C GLU A 177 110.78 96.22 -150.06
N PHE A 178 110.10 96.05 -148.91
CA PHE A 178 109.81 94.80 -148.21
C PHE A 178 108.35 94.84 -147.69
N GLU A 179 107.47 94.09 -148.34
CA GLU A 179 106.01 94.12 -148.14
C GLU A 179 105.57 92.84 -147.38
N VAL A 180 104.56 92.91 -146.50
CA VAL A 180 104.07 91.75 -145.71
C VAL A 180 102.56 91.82 -145.55
N TYR A 181 101.84 90.72 -145.80
CA TYR A 181 100.38 90.72 -145.99
C TYR A 181 99.61 90.07 -144.84
N SER A 182 98.39 90.53 -144.56
CA SER A 182 97.54 90.06 -143.44
C SER A 182 96.03 90.01 -143.73
N THR A 183 95.33 89.06 -143.10
CA THR A 183 93.86 88.90 -143.14
C THR A 183 93.09 89.57 -141.98
N GLY A 184 93.73 90.04 -140.90
CA GLY A 184 93.01 90.64 -139.76
C GLY A 184 93.73 90.57 -138.41
N ARG A 185 93.02 91.00 -137.34
CA ARG A 185 93.50 91.07 -135.94
C ARG A 185 92.78 90.08 -135.03
N ALA A 186 93.51 89.51 -134.06
CA ALA A 186 93.10 88.31 -133.33
C ALA A 186 92.76 88.52 -131.83
N ASN A 187 92.27 89.70 -131.43
CA ASN A 187 92.04 90.03 -130.01
C ASN A 187 90.58 89.75 -129.55
N ALA A 188 90.36 88.63 -128.84
CA ALA A 188 89.05 88.19 -128.32
C ALA A 188 88.83 88.45 -126.81
N ASN A 189 89.48 89.44 -126.21
CA ASN A 189 89.39 89.68 -124.76
C ASN A 189 88.18 90.56 -124.35
N LEU A 190 87.64 90.33 -123.14
CA LEU A 190 86.85 91.33 -122.42
C LEU A 190 87.77 92.31 -121.65
N SER A 191 87.31 93.56 -121.52
CA SER A 191 87.89 94.62 -120.68
C SER A 191 87.18 94.76 -119.32
N ASP A 192 85.90 94.41 -119.23
CA ASP A 192 85.12 94.33 -117.99
C ASP A 192 84.00 93.29 -118.11
N LEU A 193 83.53 92.75 -116.99
CA LEU A 193 82.40 91.82 -116.87
C LEU A 193 81.52 92.26 -115.70
N LYS A 194 80.23 92.51 -115.96
CA LYS A 194 79.28 93.06 -114.99
C LYS A 194 78.12 92.11 -114.72
N VAL A 195 77.65 92.10 -113.47
CA VAL A 195 76.39 91.49 -113.01
C VAL A 195 75.53 92.60 -112.40
N ASP A 196 74.28 92.72 -112.84
CA ASP A 196 73.35 93.79 -112.42
C ASP A 196 74.00 95.19 -112.37
N GLY A 197 74.67 95.56 -113.47
CA GLY A 197 75.36 96.84 -113.65
C GLY A 197 76.69 97.01 -112.89
N THR A 198 76.99 96.10 -111.96
CA THR A 198 78.17 96.13 -111.08
C THR A 198 79.28 95.24 -111.64
N SER A 199 80.51 95.74 -111.76
CA SER A 199 81.67 94.95 -112.21
C SER A 199 81.97 93.82 -111.23
N VAL A 200 82.22 92.62 -111.77
CA VAL A 200 82.55 91.42 -111.00
C VAL A 200 83.89 91.63 -110.28
N ALA A 201 83.88 91.48 -108.96
CA ALA A 201 85.05 91.75 -108.13
C ALA A 201 86.24 90.86 -108.53
N GLY A 202 87.39 91.48 -108.81
CA GLY A 202 88.59 90.78 -109.25
C GLY A 202 88.58 90.34 -110.73
N PHE A 203 87.72 90.92 -111.57
CA PHE A 203 87.73 90.64 -113.01
C PHE A 203 89.12 90.89 -113.64
N ALA A 204 89.59 89.92 -114.42
CA ALA A 204 90.79 90.03 -115.25
C ALA A 204 90.58 89.29 -116.58
N ALA A 205 91.07 89.86 -117.68
CA ALA A 205 90.84 89.35 -119.03
C ALA A 205 91.32 87.90 -119.27
N GLY A 206 92.28 87.41 -118.48
CA GLY A 206 92.75 86.01 -118.51
C GLY A 206 91.89 85.03 -117.70
N THR A 207 91.13 85.50 -116.71
CA THR A 207 90.35 84.65 -115.79
C THR A 207 88.95 84.44 -116.31
N LEU A 208 88.56 83.17 -116.50
CA LEU A 208 87.35 82.77 -117.24
C LEU A 208 86.19 82.28 -116.35
N SER A 209 86.28 82.39 -115.02
CA SER A 209 85.24 81.91 -114.09
C SER A 209 85.18 82.73 -112.80
N TYR A 210 83.96 83.05 -112.36
CA TYR A 210 83.66 83.93 -111.22
C TYR A 210 82.43 83.44 -110.43
N THR A 211 82.20 84.00 -109.23
CA THR A 211 81.03 83.71 -108.38
C THR A 211 80.46 84.99 -107.74
N VAL A 212 79.13 85.08 -107.63
CA VAL A 212 78.37 86.18 -107.04
C VAL A 212 77.27 85.60 -106.12
N ASN A 213 77.00 86.24 -104.98
CA ASN A 213 75.97 85.80 -104.03
C ASN A 213 74.79 86.78 -104.01
N VAL A 214 73.55 86.27 -103.88
CA VAL A 214 72.31 87.06 -103.89
C VAL A 214 71.32 86.65 -102.77
N PRO A 215 70.48 87.57 -102.26
CA PRO A 215 69.47 87.27 -101.26
C PRO A 215 68.44 86.21 -101.69
N ASN A 216 67.72 85.62 -100.73
CA ASN A 216 66.65 84.65 -100.98
C ASN A 216 65.56 85.20 -101.93
N THR A 217 65.33 86.51 -101.96
CA THR A 217 64.33 87.15 -102.83
C THR A 217 64.74 87.27 -104.30
N THR A 218 66.03 87.17 -104.65
CA THR A 218 66.51 87.38 -106.02
C THR A 218 66.27 86.16 -106.90
N THR A 219 65.33 86.26 -107.85
CA THR A 219 64.95 85.18 -108.78
C THR A 219 65.57 85.30 -110.18
N ALA A 220 66.22 86.42 -110.49
CA ALA A 220 66.93 86.65 -111.76
C ALA A 220 68.04 87.70 -111.56
N ILE A 221 69.03 87.67 -112.45
CA ILE A 221 70.08 88.69 -112.61
C ILE A 221 70.29 89.00 -114.10
N THR A 222 70.97 90.10 -114.38
CA THR A 222 71.50 90.48 -115.70
C THR A 222 73.02 90.36 -115.73
N THR A 223 73.62 90.16 -116.91
CA THR A 223 75.08 90.05 -117.07
C THR A 223 75.53 90.68 -118.39
N VAL A 224 76.65 91.41 -118.39
CA VAL A 224 77.16 92.16 -119.56
C VAL A 224 78.68 92.09 -119.62
N GLY A 225 79.24 91.70 -120.76
CA GLY A 225 80.69 91.79 -121.03
C GLY A 225 81.04 92.99 -121.92
N THR A 226 82.03 93.78 -121.51
CA THR A 226 82.60 94.88 -122.32
C THR A 226 83.79 94.36 -123.11
N LYS A 227 83.78 94.47 -124.45
CA LYS A 227 84.89 94.03 -125.32
C LYS A 227 86.15 94.90 -125.19
N ALA A 228 87.33 94.30 -125.35
CA ALA A 228 88.61 94.99 -125.35
C ALA A 228 89.01 95.50 -126.76
N ASP A 229 88.81 94.71 -127.81
CA ASP A 229 88.90 95.20 -129.21
C ASP A 229 87.53 95.75 -129.65
N PRO A 230 87.42 97.02 -130.08
CA PRO A 230 86.18 97.56 -130.64
C PRO A 230 85.60 96.76 -131.83
N ALA A 231 86.41 96.01 -132.56
CA ALA A 231 85.96 95.18 -133.68
C ALA A 231 85.40 93.80 -133.27
N ALA A 232 85.56 93.38 -132.02
CA ALA A 232 85.03 92.10 -131.52
C ALA A 232 83.49 92.10 -131.34
N SER A 233 82.89 90.92 -131.15
CA SER A 233 81.47 90.74 -130.78
C SER A 233 81.33 90.01 -129.43
N VAL A 234 80.18 90.14 -128.75
CA VAL A 234 79.93 89.56 -127.42
C VAL A 234 78.50 89.00 -127.34
N ALA A 235 78.31 87.83 -126.70
CA ALA A 235 77.00 87.22 -126.43
C ALA A 235 76.92 86.67 -124.99
N VAL A 236 75.71 86.62 -124.40
CA VAL A 236 75.46 86.21 -123.01
C VAL A 236 74.34 85.17 -122.94
N VAL A 237 74.47 84.16 -122.08
CA VAL A 237 73.47 83.09 -121.89
C VAL A 237 73.29 82.77 -120.39
N GLY A 238 72.04 82.70 -119.93
CA GLY A 238 71.66 82.42 -118.54
C GLY A 238 71.24 83.66 -117.74
N GLY A 239 70.91 83.48 -116.46
CA GLY A 239 70.65 84.57 -115.49
C GLY A 239 69.24 84.62 -114.90
N SER A 240 68.25 83.98 -115.52
CA SER A 240 66.85 83.97 -115.05
C SER A 240 66.46 82.68 -114.30
N ASN A 241 65.40 82.77 -113.50
CA ASN A 241 64.79 81.66 -112.74
C ASN A 241 65.74 80.96 -111.75
N LEU A 242 66.52 81.75 -111.00
CA LEU A 242 67.52 81.27 -110.04
C LEU A 242 66.88 80.42 -108.93
N LEU A 243 67.37 79.20 -108.75
CA LEU A 243 67.05 78.33 -107.61
C LEU A 243 67.84 78.74 -106.36
N VAL A 244 67.34 78.38 -105.18
CA VAL A 244 68.10 78.47 -103.92
C VAL A 244 69.29 77.53 -104.00
N GLY A 245 70.49 78.01 -103.67
CA GLY A 245 71.77 77.37 -104.03
C GLY A 245 72.39 77.98 -105.28
N ASN A 246 73.22 77.19 -105.99
CA ASN A 246 74.08 77.67 -107.08
C ASN A 246 73.39 77.61 -108.46
N ASN A 247 73.65 78.61 -109.30
CA ASN A 247 73.16 78.78 -110.67
C ASN A 247 74.32 79.25 -111.58
N THR A 248 74.18 79.21 -112.92
CA THR A 248 75.30 79.54 -113.83
C THR A 248 74.89 80.41 -115.03
N VAL A 249 75.78 81.31 -115.45
CA VAL A 249 75.66 82.25 -116.59
C VAL A 249 76.98 82.26 -117.36
N THR A 250 76.96 82.43 -118.69
CA THR A 250 78.16 82.49 -119.54
C THR A 250 78.15 83.68 -120.51
N VAL A 251 79.35 84.16 -120.86
CA VAL A 251 79.59 85.31 -121.76
C VAL A 251 80.71 84.95 -122.75
N SER A 252 80.43 84.97 -124.05
CA SER A 252 81.40 84.63 -125.12
C SER A 252 81.77 85.84 -125.97
N VAL A 253 83.01 85.90 -126.44
CA VAL A 253 83.60 86.98 -127.25
C VAL A 253 84.30 86.41 -128.48
N THR A 254 84.12 87.04 -129.65
CA THR A 254 84.79 86.67 -130.91
C THR A 254 85.55 87.86 -131.50
N ALA A 255 86.80 87.65 -131.94
CA ALA A 255 87.68 88.69 -132.51
C ALA A 255 87.31 89.11 -133.95
N GLN A 256 88.03 90.10 -134.47
CA GLN A 256 87.86 90.63 -135.83
C GLN A 256 88.19 89.61 -136.93
N ASP A 257 89.07 88.65 -136.65
CA ASP A 257 89.41 87.51 -137.54
C ASP A 257 88.28 86.47 -137.72
N GLY A 258 87.16 86.63 -137.02
CA GLY A 258 86.00 85.73 -137.08
C GLY A 258 86.24 84.32 -136.52
N THR A 259 87.43 84.02 -136.01
CA THR A 259 87.88 82.66 -135.69
C THR A 259 88.45 82.52 -134.28
N THR A 260 89.05 83.57 -133.71
CA THR A 260 89.52 83.58 -132.31
C THR A 260 88.35 83.89 -131.36
N VAL A 261 88.04 82.96 -130.45
CA VAL A 261 86.89 83.03 -129.52
C VAL A 261 87.33 82.80 -128.07
N LYS A 262 86.71 83.51 -127.11
CA LYS A 262 86.98 83.37 -125.66
C LYS A 262 85.68 83.42 -124.84
N THR A 263 85.54 82.59 -123.81
CA THR A 263 84.32 82.50 -123.00
C THR A 263 84.59 82.62 -121.49
N TYR A 264 83.75 83.38 -120.80
CA TYR A 264 83.77 83.66 -119.37
C TYR A 264 82.51 83.11 -118.70
N THR A 265 82.59 82.70 -117.43
CA THR A 265 81.50 82.07 -116.67
C THR A 265 81.27 82.77 -115.33
N VAL A 266 80.01 82.88 -114.89
CA VAL A 266 79.62 83.41 -113.58
C VAL A 266 78.68 82.44 -112.88
N THR A 267 78.99 82.08 -111.63
CA THR A 267 78.13 81.28 -110.74
C THR A 267 77.34 82.20 -109.81
N VAL A 268 76.04 81.99 -109.62
CA VAL A 268 75.16 82.85 -108.81
C VAL A 268 74.51 82.05 -107.68
N VAL A 269 74.75 82.43 -106.42
CA VAL A 269 74.32 81.67 -105.23
C VAL A 269 73.20 82.39 -104.47
N ARG A 270 72.02 81.76 -104.36
CA ARG A 270 70.80 82.34 -103.74
C ARG A 270 70.51 81.73 -102.35
N ALA A 271 70.26 82.55 -101.34
CA ALA A 271 70.06 82.13 -99.92
C ALA A 271 68.68 81.52 -99.60
N GLY A 272 68.49 80.98 -98.37
CA GLY A 272 67.26 80.32 -97.86
C GLY A 272 66.38 81.17 -96.89
N SER A 273 65.31 80.59 -96.35
CA SER A 273 64.34 81.25 -95.43
C SER A 273 64.69 81.11 -93.93
N ALA A 274 64.56 82.22 -93.18
CA ALA A 274 64.88 82.31 -91.74
C ALA A 274 63.66 82.21 -90.78
N ASN A 275 62.49 81.80 -91.26
CA ASN A 275 61.25 81.81 -90.45
C ASN A 275 61.12 80.57 -89.54
N ALA A 276 61.50 80.71 -88.25
CA ALA A 276 61.41 79.67 -87.23
C ALA A 276 60.17 79.78 -86.29
N ASN A 277 59.04 80.34 -86.76
CA ASN A 277 57.84 80.52 -85.91
C ASN A 277 56.94 79.26 -85.87
N LEU A 278 56.24 79.06 -84.75
CA LEU A 278 55.00 78.28 -84.70
C LEU A 278 53.80 79.16 -85.10
N SER A 279 52.79 78.53 -85.72
CA SER A 279 51.48 79.09 -86.05
C SER A 279 50.37 78.65 -85.09
N ALA A 280 50.55 77.53 -84.36
CA ALA A 280 49.67 77.08 -83.29
C ALA A 280 50.41 76.18 -82.27
N LEU A 281 49.86 76.04 -81.07
CA LEU A 281 50.36 75.16 -79.99
C LEU A 281 49.19 74.50 -79.25
N THR A 282 49.31 73.20 -78.95
CA THR A 282 48.28 72.41 -78.27
C THR A 282 48.86 71.55 -77.13
N VAL A 283 48.02 71.23 -76.14
CA VAL A 283 48.28 70.28 -75.05
C VAL A 283 47.07 69.36 -74.89
N ASP A 284 47.29 68.04 -74.89
CA ASP A 284 46.26 67.00 -74.92
C ASP A 284 45.18 67.23 -75.99
N GLY A 285 45.61 67.71 -77.16
CA GLY A 285 44.74 68.04 -78.31
C GLY A 285 43.92 69.32 -78.16
N THR A 286 44.03 70.03 -77.03
CA THR A 286 43.37 71.32 -76.78
C THR A 286 44.33 72.46 -77.10
N SER A 287 43.86 73.50 -77.80
CA SER A 287 44.67 74.69 -78.08
C SER A 287 45.11 75.39 -76.79
N VAL A 288 46.37 75.80 -76.72
CA VAL A 288 46.84 76.69 -75.65
C VAL A 288 46.17 78.06 -75.83
N ALA A 289 45.48 78.53 -74.79
CA ALA A 289 44.83 79.83 -74.80
C ALA A 289 45.86 80.95 -75.07
N ASP A 290 45.44 81.96 -75.83
CA ASP A 290 46.22 83.15 -76.17
C ASP A 290 47.61 82.86 -76.78
N PHE A 291 47.74 81.73 -77.52
CA PHE A 291 48.96 81.42 -78.27
C PHE A 291 49.31 82.53 -79.27
N ALA A 292 50.54 83.04 -79.17
CA ALA A 292 51.11 84.00 -80.09
C ALA A 292 52.53 83.60 -80.49
N ALA A 293 52.88 83.72 -81.77
CA ALA A 293 54.18 83.27 -82.31
C ALA A 293 55.42 83.92 -81.68
N GLY A 294 55.27 85.09 -81.03
CA GLY A 294 56.32 85.78 -80.27
C GLY A 294 56.43 85.35 -78.80
N THR A 295 55.39 84.75 -78.21
CA THR A 295 55.36 84.33 -76.80
C THR A 295 55.94 82.93 -76.67
N LEU A 296 57.04 82.82 -75.92
CA LEU A 296 57.84 81.60 -75.79
C LEU A 296 57.59 80.80 -74.49
N ALA A 297 56.64 81.20 -73.66
CA ALA A 297 56.33 80.55 -72.38
C ALA A 297 54.81 80.49 -72.13
N TYR A 298 54.32 79.32 -71.70
CA TYR A 298 52.90 79.04 -71.42
C TYR A 298 52.75 78.15 -70.18
N THR A 299 51.54 78.11 -69.61
CA THR A 299 51.20 77.25 -68.46
C THR A 299 49.83 76.60 -68.70
N VAL A 300 49.70 75.31 -68.39
CA VAL A 300 48.46 74.52 -68.56
C VAL A 300 48.26 73.60 -67.34
N ASN A 301 47.06 73.58 -66.78
CA ASN A 301 46.73 72.77 -65.59
C ASN A 301 46.11 71.41 -66.00
N VAL A 302 46.48 70.33 -65.32
CA VAL A 302 45.93 68.98 -65.55
C VAL A 302 45.50 68.30 -64.23
N PRO A 303 44.44 67.46 -64.24
CA PRO A 303 43.99 66.72 -63.06
C PRO A 303 45.07 65.80 -62.47
N ASN A 304 44.98 65.49 -61.17
CA ASN A 304 45.94 64.61 -60.49
C ASN A 304 46.14 63.24 -61.18
N GLY A 305 45.10 62.68 -61.81
CA GLY A 305 45.19 61.41 -62.54
C GLY A 305 46.03 61.43 -63.83
N LYS A 306 46.43 62.61 -64.34
CA LYS A 306 47.24 62.73 -65.56
C LYS A 306 48.73 62.59 -65.25
N THR A 307 49.35 61.50 -65.69
CA THR A 307 50.79 61.22 -65.59
C THR A 307 51.58 61.55 -66.86
N ALA A 308 50.90 62.01 -67.93
CA ALA A 308 51.49 62.47 -69.18
C ALA A 308 50.57 63.54 -69.81
N ALA A 309 51.15 64.39 -70.68
CA ALA A 309 50.44 65.39 -71.48
C ALA A 309 51.06 65.50 -72.88
N VAL A 310 50.26 65.32 -73.92
CA VAL A 310 50.72 65.33 -75.31
C VAL A 310 50.78 66.76 -75.83
N VAL A 311 51.97 67.28 -76.09
CA VAL A 311 52.17 68.65 -76.60
C VAL A 311 52.54 68.61 -78.09
N ALA A 312 51.95 69.48 -78.90
CA ALA A 312 52.25 69.58 -80.33
C ALA A 312 52.17 71.03 -80.83
N GLY A 313 53.06 71.39 -81.77
CA GLY A 313 53.13 72.72 -82.37
C GLY A 313 53.11 72.68 -83.90
N THR A 314 52.32 73.56 -84.52
CA THR A 314 52.23 73.68 -85.99
C THR A 314 53.25 74.72 -86.47
N LYS A 315 54.05 74.40 -87.50
CA LYS A 315 55.04 75.32 -88.08
C LYS A 315 54.40 76.44 -88.92
N ALA A 316 55.03 77.61 -88.97
CA ALA A 316 54.61 78.75 -89.78
C ALA A 316 55.28 78.80 -91.17
N ASP A 317 56.55 78.39 -91.29
CA ASP A 317 57.18 78.11 -92.59
C ASP A 317 57.00 76.62 -92.91
N ALA A 318 56.54 76.30 -94.13
CA ALA A 318 56.36 74.91 -94.56
C ALA A 318 57.66 74.11 -94.55
N ASN A 319 58.81 74.78 -94.66
CA ASN A 319 60.15 74.17 -94.72
C ASN A 319 60.85 74.11 -93.35
N ALA A 320 60.25 74.65 -92.29
CA ALA A 320 60.79 74.54 -90.94
C ALA A 320 60.65 73.12 -90.37
N ASN A 321 61.47 72.81 -89.36
CA ASN A 321 61.42 71.58 -88.57
C ASN A 321 60.88 71.86 -87.15
N VAL A 322 60.23 70.89 -86.50
CA VAL A 322 59.66 71.01 -85.14
C VAL A 322 59.96 69.74 -84.33
N ASN A 323 60.41 69.89 -83.08
CA ASN A 323 60.69 68.81 -82.14
C ASN A 323 60.05 69.09 -80.76
N VAL A 324 59.66 68.06 -80.00
CA VAL A 324 58.99 68.19 -78.69
C VAL A 324 59.60 67.26 -77.65
N VAL A 325 59.86 67.77 -76.43
CA VAL A 325 60.49 67.02 -75.33
C VAL A 325 59.81 67.33 -73.99
N GLY A 326 59.58 66.31 -73.15
CA GLY A 326 59.20 66.47 -71.73
C GLY A 326 57.75 66.11 -71.34
N GLY A 327 56.87 65.73 -72.27
CA GLY A 327 55.44 65.49 -72.04
C GLY A 327 55.06 64.22 -71.25
N SER A 328 55.98 63.56 -70.55
CA SER A 328 55.78 62.24 -69.93
C SER A 328 56.30 62.17 -68.50
N ASN A 329 55.68 61.33 -67.68
CA ASN A 329 56.01 61.11 -66.26
C ASN A 329 55.83 62.36 -65.37
N LEU A 330 54.70 63.06 -65.56
CA LEU A 330 54.36 64.28 -64.82
C LEU A 330 54.33 64.02 -63.30
N THR A 331 55.16 64.72 -62.54
CA THR A 331 55.10 64.78 -61.07
C THR A 331 53.95 65.70 -60.62
N VAL A 332 53.52 65.59 -59.37
CA VAL A 332 52.53 66.53 -58.79
C VAL A 332 53.21 67.89 -58.60
N GLY A 333 52.54 68.97 -59.01
CA GLY A 333 53.15 70.30 -59.18
C GLY A 333 53.55 70.59 -60.62
N ASN A 334 54.58 71.42 -60.81
CA ASN A 334 54.97 71.96 -62.11
C ASN A 334 55.91 71.00 -62.87
N ASN A 335 55.63 70.79 -64.15
CA ASN A 335 56.43 69.99 -65.08
C ASN A 335 56.76 70.82 -66.32
N THR A 336 57.90 70.59 -66.98
CA THR A 336 58.34 71.40 -68.13
C THR A 336 58.37 70.58 -69.41
N VAL A 337 57.69 71.07 -70.45
CA VAL A 337 57.72 70.54 -71.82
C VAL A 337 58.26 71.63 -72.75
N THR A 338 59.10 71.29 -73.71
CA THR A 338 59.66 72.24 -74.70
C THR A 338 59.32 71.83 -76.13
N VAL A 339 59.12 72.82 -76.99
CA VAL A 339 58.87 72.69 -78.43
C VAL A 339 59.89 73.56 -79.17
N THR A 340 60.83 72.92 -79.88
CA THR A 340 61.90 73.61 -80.62
C THR A 340 61.57 73.66 -82.10
N VAL A 341 61.75 74.82 -82.74
CA VAL A 341 61.54 75.05 -84.18
C VAL A 341 62.81 75.53 -84.84
N THR A 342 63.14 75.03 -86.03
CA THR A 342 64.31 75.43 -86.83
C THR A 342 63.89 75.83 -88.24
N ALA A 343 64.40 76.94 -88.75
CA ALA A 343 64.07 77.46 -90.07
C ALA A 343 64.79 76.73 -91.22
N GLN A 344 64.43 77.08 -92.47
CA GLN A 344 65.01 76.49 -93.69
C GLN A 344 66.50 76.85 -93.88
N ASP A 345 66.95 77.98 -93.33
CA ASP A 345 68.35 78.40 -93.32
C ASP A 345 69.27 77.49 -92.46
N GLY A 346 68.70 76.56 -91.69
CA GLY A 346 69.43 75.64 -90.79
C GLY A 346 70.11 76.30 -89.59
N THR A 347 69.92 77.60 -89.36
CA THR A 347 70.63 78.38 -88.32
C THR A 347 69.68 79.16 -87.40
N THR A 348 68.52 79.62 -87.89
CA THR A 348 67.54 80.33 -87.06
C THR A 348 66.66 79.34 -86.29
N VAL A 349 66.65 79.46 -84.95
CA VAL A 349 65.95 78.55 -84.03
C VAL A 349 65.11 79.32 -83.02
N LYS A 350 63.92 78.78 -82.67
CA LYS A 350 63.09 79.23 -81.54
C LYS A 350 62.72 78.06 -80.64
N VAL A 351 62.50 78.33 -79.35
CA VAL A 351 62.03 77.33 -78.37
C VAL A 351 60.84 77.90 -77.61
N TYR A 352 59.73 77.15 -77.57
CA TYR A 352 58.53 77.44 -76.80
C TYR A 352 58.48 76.50 -75.59
N THR A 353 58.20 77.02 -74.40
CA THR A 353 58.20 76.27 -73.13
C THR A 353 56.80 76.23 -72.53
N ILE A 354 56.36 75.06 -72.08
CA ILE A 354 55.03 74.81 -71.53
C ILE A 354 55.19 74.22 -70.12
N THR A 355 54.63 74.90 -69.13
CA THR A 355 54.57 74.43 -67.74
C THR A 355 53.27 73.67 -67.53
N VAL A 356 53.34 72.34 -67.40
CA VAL A 356 52.19 71.47 -67.15
C VAL A 356 52.05 71.23 -65.65
N VAL A 357 51.00 71.78 -65.02
CA VAL A 357 50.79 71.74 -63.57
C VAL A 357 49.80 70.63 -63.21
N ARG A 358 50.26 69.60 -62.50
CA ARG A 358 49.46 68.45 -62.07
C ARG A 358 48.94 68.63 -60.64
N ALA A 359 47.63 68.55 -60.44
CA ALA A 359 46.99 68.77 -59.13
C ALA A 359 47.36 67.74 -58.04
N ALA A 360 47.09 68.08 -56.77
CA ALA A 360 47.37 67.26 -55.58
C ALA A 360 46.27 66.21 -55.26
N ILE A 361 46.44 65.46 -54.16
CA ILE A 361 45.53 64.41 -53.66
C ILE A 361 44.70 64.89 -52.44
N SER A 362 43.54 64.27 -52.21
CA SER A 362 42.57 64.66 -51.16
C SER A 362 42.87 64.07 -49.77
N ASN A 363 42.66 64.88 -48.72
CA ASN A 363 42.79 64.50 -47.31
C ASN A 363 41.43 64.32 -46.59
N ASN A 364 40.31 64.30 -47.32
CA ASN A 364 38.99 64.16 -46.71
C ASN A 364 38.68 62.69 -46.32
N ALA A 365 38.54 62.45 -45.00
CA ALA A 365 38.21 61.15 -44.41
C ALA A 365 36.81 61.11 -43.76
N ASP A 366 35.89 61.99 -44.14
CA ASP A 366 34.54 62.03 -43.55
C ASP A 366 33.59 60.98 -44.15
N LEU A 367 32.65 60.53 -43.32
CA LEU A 367 31.39 59.92 -43.79
C LEU A 367 30.32 61.00 -43.99
N SER A 368 29.52 60.84 -45.03
CA SER A 368 28.30 61.61 -45.32
C SER A 368 27.03 60.99 -44.72
N ASP A 369 27.04 59.67 -44.49
CA ASP A 369 26.02 58.92 -43.76
C ASP A 369 26.64 57.65 -43.13
N LEU A 370 26.05 57.16 -42.04
CA LEU A 370 26.45 55.92 -41.37
C LEU A 370 25.20 55.10 -41.08
N LYS A 371 25.14 53.88 -41.60
CA LYS A 371 23.98 53.00 -41.53
C LYS A 371 24.24 51.75 -40.71
N VAL A 372 23.20 51.24 -40.05
CA VAL A 372 23.11 49.89 -39.48
C VAL A 372 21.87 49.22 -40.05
N ASP A 373 22.04 48.03 -40.66
CA ASP A 373 21.00 47.28 -41.37
C ASP A 373 20.15 48.16 -42.31
N GLY A 374 20.84 48.94 -43.14
CA GLY A 374 20.24 49.85 -44.13
C GLY A 374 19.63 51.13 -43.57
N THR A 375 19.43 51.23 -42.26
CA THR A 375 18.86 52.38 -41.56
C THR A 375 19.97 53.34 -41.12
N SER A 376 19.85 54.62 -41.47
CA SER A 376 20.80 55.66 -41.04
C SER A 376 20.77 55.85 -39.51
N VAL A 377 21.95 55.97 -38.91
CA VAL A 377 22.10 56.19 -37.47
C VAL A 377 21.53 57.57 -37.11
N ALA A 378 20.63 57.59 -36.13
CA ALA A 378 19.93 58.81 -35.74
C ALA A 378 20.93 59.91 -35.30
N ASN A 379 20.72 61.12 -35.83
CA ASN A 379 21.58 62.29 -35.60
C ASN A 379 23.05 62.08 -36.02
N PHE A 380 23.30 61.30 -37.08
CA PHE A 380 24.65 61.20 -37.67
C PHE A 380 25.19 62.59 -38.08
N ALA A 381 26.45 62.84 -37.71
CA ALA A 381 27.23 64.02 -38.10
C ALA A 381 28.70 63.64 -38.26
N ALA A 382 29.37 64.13 -39.31
CA ALA A 382 30.73 63.72 -39.69
C ALA A 382 31.80 63.95 -38.59
N GLY A 383 31.59 64.91 -37.68
CA GLY A 383 32.48 65.16 -36.54
C GLY A 383 32.25 64.26 -35.32
N THR A 384 31.11 63.57 -35.23
CA THR A 384 30.78 62.68 -34.10
C THR A 384 31.27 61.27 -34.40
N LEU A 385 32.26 60.81 -33.63
CA LEU A 385 32.96 59.53 -33.86
C LEU A 385 32.39 58.34 -33.08
N THR A 386 31.36 58.52 -32.25
CA THR A 386 30.75 57.43 -31.46
C THR A 386 29.23 57.53 -31.45
N TYR A 387 28.56 56.42 -31.71
CA TYR A 387 27.10 56.27 -31.73
C TYR A 387 26.65 55.06 -30.91
N THR A 388 25.38 55.02 -30.51
CA THR A 388 24.77 53.84 -29.87
C THR A 388 23.52 53.42 -30.63
N VAL A 389 23.36 52.11 -30.87
CA VAL A 389 22.20 51.52 -31.55
C VAL A 389 21.73 50.32 -30.72
N ASN A 390 20.45 50.31 -30.34
CA ASN A 390 19.87 49.22 -29.54
C ASN A 390 19.19 48.21 -30.46
N VAL A 391 19.39 46.91 -30.23
CA VAL A 391 18.79 45.83 -31.03
C VAL A 391 18.09 44.78 -30.17
N PRO A 392 16.99 44.16 -30.64
CA PRO A 392 16.31 43.07 -29.94
C PRO A 392 17.23 41.87 -29.65
N ASN A 393 16.87 41.06 -28.64
CA ASN A 393 17.66 39.87 -28.28
C ASN A 393 17.84 38.88 -29.44
N VAL A 394 16.87 38.77 -30.37
CA VAL A 394 16.96 37.89 -31.54
C VAL A 394 18.03 38.33 -32.57
N THR A 395 18.48 39.58 -32.54
CA THR A 395 19.47 40.12 -33.48
C THR A 395 20.88 39.69 -33.08
N THR A 396 21.37 38.61 -33.69
CA THR A 396 22.71 38.04 -33.44
C THR A 396 23.81 38.62 -34.35
N SER A 397 23.44 39.42 -35.35
CA SER A 397 24.36 40.17 -36.20
C SER A 397 23.68 41.40 -36.78
N VAL A 398 24.44 42.47 -37.05
CA VAL A 398 24.03 43.63 -37.84
C VAL A 398 25.09 44.01 -38.86
N THR A 399 24.68 44.66 -39.94
CA THR A 399 25.55 45.15 -41.01
C THR A 399 25.74 46.66 -40.88
N ALA A 400 26.97 47.12 -40.70
CA ALA A 400 27.29 48.56 -40.71
C ALA A 400 27.83 49.00 -42.08
N VAL A 401 27.40 50.16 -42.56
CA VAL A 401 27.83 50.73 -43.86
C VAL A 401 28.08 52.23 -43.70
N GLY A 402 29.31 52.67 -43.95
CA GLY A 402 29.64 54.09 -44.05
C GLY A 402 29.57 54.58 -45.50
N THR A 403 28.78 55.62 -45.76
CA THR A 403 28.79 56.34 -47.03
C THR A 403 29.88 57.41 -46.97
N LYS A 404 30.89 57.33 -47.84
CA LYS A 404 32.01 58.29 -47.87
C LYS A 404 31.56 59.67 -48.36
N ALA A 405 32.12 60.73 -47.76
CA ALA A 405 31.92 62.12 -48.20
C ALA A 405 32.77 62.46 -49.44
N ASP A 406 34.01 61.96 -49.50
CA ASP A 406 34.87 62.05 -50.68
C ASP A 406 34.77 60.76 -51.52
N PRO A 407 34.39 60.81 -52.82
CA PRO A 407 34.34 59.63 -53.69
C PRO A 407 35.67 58.88 -53.85
N THR A 408 36.81 59.50 -53.55
CA THR A 408 38.15 58.90 -53.63
C THR A 408 38.63 58.24 -52.33
N ALA A 409 37.95 58.48 -51.20
CA ALA A 409 38.25 57.82 -49.93
C ALA A 409 37.88 56.31 -49.94
N THR A 410 38.44 55.57 -48.99
CA THR A 410 38.16 54.15 -48.74
C THR A 410 37.50 53.95 -47.38
N VAL A 411 36.66 52.92 -47.26
CA VAL A 411 35.92 52.60 -46.02
C VAL A 411 36.09 51.12 -45.71
N ALA A 412 36.46 50.79 -44.47
CA ALA A 412 36.55 49.43 -43.94
C ALA A 412 35.64 49.29 -42.71
N VAL A 413 35.05 48.11 -42.52
CA VAL A 413 34.12 47.82 -41.42
C VAL A 413 34.59 46.58 -40.68
N VAL A 414 34.68 46.66 -39.34
CA VAL A 414 35.13 45.57 -38.47
C VAL A 414 34.14 45.40 -37.32
N GLY A 415 33.70 44.16 -37.07
CA GLY A 415 32.66 43.82 -36.10
C GLY A 415 31.28 43.61 -36.75
N GLY A 416 30.23 43.55 -35.92
CA GLY A 416 28.83 43.41 -36.36
C GLY A 416 28.30 41.98 -36.48
N SER A 417 29.17 40.99 -36.64
CA SER A 417 28.80 39.56 -36.54
C SER A 417 28.90 39.05 -35.09
N SER A 418 28.11 38.01 -34.76
CA SER A 418 28.17 37.30 -33.48
C SER A 418 28.02 38.19 -32.24
N LEU A 419 27.00 39.04 -32.22
CA LEU A 419 26.73 39.99 -31.14
C LEU A 419 26.44 39.27 -29.82
N ASN A 420 27.24 39.57 -28.80
CA ASN A 420 26.99 39.22 -27.40
C ASN A 420 25.75 39.97 -26.88
N VAL A 421 25.14 39.46 -25.82
CA VAL A 421 24.10 40.22 -25.08
C VAL A 421 24.76 41.33 -24.27
N GLY A 422 24.15 42.51 -24.26
CA GLY A 422 24.75 43.74 -23.75
C GLY A 422 25.54 44.48 -24.84
N ASP A 423 26.67 45.06 -24.44
CA ASP A 423 27.46 45.97 -25.26
C ASP A 423 28.32 45.25 -26.31
N ASN A 424 28.23 45.69 -27.57
CA ASN A 424 29.10 45.27 -28.66
C ASN A 424 29.69 46.50 -29.37
N THR A 425 30.80 46.31 -30.08
CA THR A 425 31.49 47.38 -30.81
C THR A 425 31.63 47.02 -32.28
N ILE A 426 31.30 47.97 -33.15
CA ILE A 426 31.61 47.95 -34.59
C ILE A 426 32.43 49.19 -34.89
N THR A 427 33.50 49.05 -35.66
CA THR A 427 34.34 50.17 -36.10
C THR A 427 34.25 50.32 -37.61
N VAL A 428 33.90 51.52 -38.07
CA VAL A 428 33.89 51.92 -39.47
C VAL A 428 35.01 52.92 -39.69
N THR A 429 36.10 52.45 -40.29
CA THR A 429 37.31 53.24 -40.53
C THR A 429 37.29 53.80 -41.94
N VAL A 430 37.46 55.11 -42.07
CA VAL A 430 37.61 55.83 -43.34
C VAL A 430 39.05 56.29 -43.48
N THR A 431 39.65 56.04 -44.64
CA THR A 431 40.97 56.54 -45.01
C THR A 431 40.85 57.41 -46.27
N ALA A 432 41.35 58.65 -46.19
CA ALA A 432 41.35 59.59 -47.30
C ALA A 432 42.29 59.16 -48.46
N GLN A 433 42.26 59.90 -49.57
CA GLN A 433 43.07 59.62 -50.75
C GLN A 433 44.59 59.78 -50.49
N ASP A 434 44.96 60.60 -49.50
CA ASP A 434 46.34 60.78 -49.04
C ASP A 434 46.95 59.53 -48.37
N GLY A 435 46.13 58.56 -47.95
CA GLY A 435 46.55 57.36 -47.22
C GLY A 435 47.01 57.62 -45.78
N THR A 436 46.96 58.86 -45.30
CA THR A 436 47.45 59.28 -43.97
C THR A 436 46.36 59.85 -43.07
N THR A 437 45.34 60.50 -43.62
CA THR A 437 44.21 61.03 -42.85
C THR A 437 43.17 59.93 -42.68
N ILE A 438 42.99 59.49 -41.43
CA ILE A 438 42.11 58.38 -41.05
C ILE A 438 41.13 58.83 -39.97
N LYS A 439 39.83 58.49 -40.12
CA LYS A 439 38.81 58.63 -39.09
C LYS A 439 38.16 57.28 -38.78
N ALA A 440 37.89 57.02 -37.52
CA ALA A 440 37.23 55.79 -37.07
C ALA A 440 35.91 56.12 -36.36
N TYR A 441 34.79 55.71 -36.96
CA TYR A 441 33.46 55.85 -36.40
C TYR A 441 33.08 54.57 -35.64
N THR A 442 32.74 54.70 -34.37
CA THR A 442 32.44 53.59 -33.46
C THR A 442 30.94 53.47 -33.25
N ILE A 443 30.37 52.30 -33.53
CA ILE A 443 28.97 51.99 -33.24
C ILE A 443 28.93 51.03 -32.05
N LYS A 444 28.40 51.52 -30.93
CA LYS A 444 28.06 50.70 -29.76
C LYS A 444 26.70 50.03 -30.01
N VAL A 445 26.71 48.74 -30.33
CA VAL A 445 25.48 47.97 -30.57
C VAL A 445 25.06 47.25 -29.30
N VAL A 446 23.99 47.72 -28.66
CA VAL A 446 23.47 47.15 -27.40
C VAL A 446 22.40 46.13 -27.73
N ARG A 447 22.72 44.85 -27.62
CA ARG A 447 21.78 43.75 -27.84
C ARG A 447 21.05 43.45 -26.54
N ALA A 448 19.71 43.56 -26.55
CA ALA A 448 18.89 43.29 -25.38
C ALA A 448 19.06 41.84 -24.86
N ALA A 449 18.86 41.65 -23.55
CA ALA A 449 18.80 40.32 -22.94
C ALA A 449 17.45 39.63 -23.21
N SER A 450 17.43 38.30 -23.09
CA SER A 450 16.19 37.52 -23.21
C SER A 450 15.27 37.72 -22.00
N THR A 451 13.98 37.93 -22.27
CA THR A 451 12.90 38.05 -21.27
C THR A 451 12.19 36.72 -21.01
N ASN A 452 12.67 35.61 -21.59
CA ASN A 452 11.99 34.32 -21.58
C ASN A 452 12.14 33.55 -20.25
N ALA A 453 11.32 33.91 -19.25
CA ALA A 453 11.25 33.23 -17.95
C ALA A 453 10.40 31.93 -17.96
N ASN A 454 10.23 31.25 -19.10
CA ASN A 454 9.42 30.03 -19.16
C ASN A 454 10.20 28.77 -18.77
N LEU A 455 9.51 27.81 -18.17
CA LEU A 455 9.95 26.40 -18.17
C LEU A 455 9.44 25.69 -19.44
N SER A 456 10.24 24.74 -19.94
CA SER A 456 9.88 23.81 -21.02
C SER A 456 9.37 22.47 -20.49
N ALA A 457 9.79 22.08 -19.28
CA ALA A 457 9.25 20.95 -18.53
C ALA A 457 9.38 21.18 -17.02
N LEU A 458 8.55 20.49 -16.24
CA LEU A 458 8.59 20.48 -14.78
C LEU A 458 8.45 19.04 -14.28
N THR A 459 9.32 18.63 -13.35
CA THR A 459 9.31 17.30 -12.74
C THR A 459 9.35 17.38 -11.22
N VAL A 460 8.82 16.36 -10.54
CA VAL A 460 8.96 16.11 -9.10
C VAL A 460 9.46 14.67 -8.93
N ASP A 461 10.57 14.49 -8.21
CA ASP A 461 11.28 13.20 -8.05
C ASP A 461 11.49 12.46 -9.38
N GLY A 462 11.92 13.21 -10.41
CA GLY A 462 12.13 12.71 -11.77
C GLY A 462 10.86 12.43 -12.58
N THR A 463 9.68 12.44 -11.95
CA THR A 463 8.39 12.21 -12.63
C THR A 463 7.87 13.53 -13.21
N SER A 464 7.48 13.54 -14.48
CA SER A 464 6.89 14.73 -15.13
C SER A 464 5.57 15.15 -14.49
N VAL A 465 5.42 16.44 -14.22
CA VAL A 465 4.15 17.01 -13.75
C VAL A 465 3.12 16.90 -14.89
N ALA A 466 2.01 16.21 -14.61
CA ALA A 466 0.97 15.95 -15.61
C ALA A 466 0.38 17.24 -16.18
N ASN A 467 0.17 17.28 -17.49
CA ASN A 467 -0.38 18.42 -18.23
C ASN A 467 0.40 19.74 -18.02
N PHE A 468 1.72 19.67 -17.81
CA PHE A 468 2.57 20.86 -17.74
C PHE A 468 2.43 21.75 -18.99
N ALA A 469 2.20 23.06 -18.77
CA ALA A 469 2.16 24.09 -19.78
C ALA A 469 2.84 25.38 -19.27
N ALA A 470 3.65 26.03 -20.10
CA ALA A 470 4.45 27.19 -19.70
C ALA A 470 3.64 28.42 -19.21
N SER A 471 2.35 28.48 -19.55
CA SER A 471 1.37 29.48 -19.08
C SER A 471 0.74 29.15 -17.72
N THR A 472 0.67 27.86 -17.34
CA THR A 472 0.09 27.41 -16.07
C THR A 472 1.16 27.53 -14.97
N LEU A 473 0.90 28.39 -14.00
CA LEU A 473 1.85 28.72 -12.91
C LEU A 473 1.61 27.93 -11.61
N ALA A 474 0.55 27.15 -11.51
CA ALA A 474 0.21 26.38 -10.31
C ALA A 474 -0.13 24.92 -10.67
N TYR A 475 0.49 23.98 -9.95
CA TYR A 475 0.30 22.54 -10.13
C TYR A 475 0.01 21.86 -8.79
N THR A 476 -0.57 20.67 -8.82
CA THR A 476 -0.74 19.81 -7.62
C THR A 476 -0.11 18.45 -7.88
N VAL A 477 0.63 17.93 -6.90
CA VAL A 477 1.23 16.59 -6.91
C VAL A 477 0.92 15.93 -5.56
N ASN A 478 0.34 14.74 -5.58
CA ASN A 478 0.04 13.99 -4.36
C ASN A 478 1.19 13.03 -4.06
N VAL A 479 1.64 12.96 -2.80
CA VAL A 479 2.73 12.06 -2.37
C VAL A 479 2.34 11.20 -1.16
N PRO A 480 2.86 9.97 -1.02
CA PRO A 480 2.62 9.12 0.14
C PRO A 480 3.02 9.78 1.46
N ASN A 481 2.44 9.30 2.57
CA ASN A 481 2.77 9.81 3.90
C ASN A 481 4.26 9.66 4.25
N THR A 482 4.94 8.64 3.72
CA THR A 482 6.38 8.40 3.92
C THR A 482 7.28 9.43 3.25
N THR A 483 6.78 10.22 2.29
CA THR A 483 7.56 11.21 1.56
C THR A 483 7.72 12.51 2.37
N THR A 484 8.86 12.67 3.05
CA THR A 484 9.21 13.85 3.87
C THR A 484 9.93 14.96 3.10
N SER A 485 10.35 14.69 1.87
CA SER A 485 10.99 15.65 0.95
C SER A 485 10.78 15.19 -0.50
N VAL A 486 10.72 16.13 -1.44
CA VAL A 486 10.73 15.86 -2.89
C VAL A 486 11.65 16.83 -3.63
N THR A 487 12.27 16.35 -4.70
CA THR A 487 13.14 17.13 -5.58
C THR A 487 12.35 17.62 -6.78
N ALA A 488 11.89 18.87 -6.75
CA ALA A 488 11.34 19.51 -7.94
C ALA A 488 12.47 20.01 -8.86
N VAL A 489 12.35 19.80 -10.17
CA VAL A 489 13.30 20.29 -11.17
C VAL A 489 12.54 20.92 -12.33
N GLY A 490 12.79 22.21 -12.57
CA GLY A 490 12.28 22.92 -13.74
C GLY A 490 13.33 22.94 -14.86
N THR A 491 12.99 22.39 -16.03
CA THR A 491 13.82 22.54 -17.23
C THR A 491 13.51 23.89 -17.85
N LYS A 492 14.52 24.76 -17.96
CA LYS A 492 14.37 26.09 -18.56
C LYS A 492 14.10 26.03 -20.07
N ALA A 493 13.19 26.87 -20.55
CA ALA A 493 12.90 27.00 -21.99
C ALA A 493 13.95 27.85 -22.72
N ASP A 494 14.55 28.81 -22.02
CA ASP A 494 15.73 29.56 -22.47
C ASP A 494 16.97 29.03 -21.75
N THR A 495 18.02 28.65 -22.48
CA THR A 495 19.24 28.11 -21.86
C THR A 495 20.02 29.15 -21.04
N THR A 496 19.75 30.44 -21.23
CA THR A 496 20.38 31.55 -20.48
C THR A 496 19.60 31.96 -19.22
N ALA A 497 18.37 31.47 -19.02
CA ALA A 497 17.61 31.71 -17.79
C ALA A 497 18.22 30.99 -16.57
N ASN A 498 17.98 31.55 -15.39
CA ASN A 498 18.29 30.95 -14.09
C ASN A 498 17.03 30.28 -13.50
N VAL A 499 17.19 29.16 -12.79
CA VAL A 499 16.10 28.44 -12.12
C VAL A 499 16.51 28.13 -10.68
N VAL A 500 15.69 28.58 -9.73
CA VAL A 500 15.89 28.36 -8.28
C VAL A 500 14.67 27.64 -7.73
N VAL A 501 14.90 26.61 -6.90
CA VAL A 501 13.84 25.78 -6.31
C VAL A 501 13.89 25.90 -4.79
N THR A 502 12.75 26.16 -4.15
CA THR A 502 12.61 26.25 -2.69
C THR A 502 11.37 25.51 -2.19
N GLY A 503 11.39 25.04 -0.94
CA GLY A 503 10.24 24.39 -0.27
C GLY A 503 10.14 22.87 -0.39
N GLY A 504 11.06 22.19 -1.09
CA GLY A 504 10.99 20.73 -1.30
C GLY A 504 11.30 19.84 -0.10
N ASN A 505 11.82 20.38 1.01
CA ASN A 505 12.29 19.60 2.17
C ASN A 505 11.40 19.83 3.40
N ASN A 506 11.34 18.82 4.29
CA ASN A 506 10.58 18.84 5.56
C ASN A 506 9.07 19.02 5.36
N LEU A 507 8.50 18.31 4.39
CA LEU A 507 7.09 18.37 4.04
C LEU A 507 6.20 17.97 5.23
N ILE A 508 5.28 18.86 5.63
CA ILE A 508 4.22 18.58 6.61
C ILE A 508 3.14 17.71 5.97
N VAL A 509 2.32 17.06 6.80
CA VAL A 509 1.12 16.34 6.32
C VAL A 509 0.08 17.36 5.84
N GLY A 510 -0.58 17.07 4.73
CA GLY A 510 -1.45 18.01 4.02
C GLY A 510 -0.69 18.81 2.96
N ASP A 511 -1.06 20.09 2.82
CA ASP A 511 -0.64 20.95 1.72
C ASP A 511 0.72 21.61 1.96
N ASN A 512 1.68 21.36 1.06
CA ASN A 512 2.99 22.01 1.04
C ASN A 512 3.15 22.83 -0.24
N THR A 513 3.91 23.93 -0.20
CA THR A 513 4.19 24.77 -1.37
C THR A 513 5.67 24.74 -1.72
N ILE A 514 5.99 24.15 -2.87
CA ILE A 514 7.30 24.27 -3.51
C ILE A 514 7.21 25.39 -4.54
N THR A 515 8.23 26.24 -4.61
CA THR A 515 8.32 27.31 -5.60
C THR A 515 9.52 27.07 -6.51
N VAL A 516 9.27 27.00 -7.82
CA VAL A 516 10.30 26.97 -8.86
C VAL A 516 10.30 28.33 -9.54
N THR A 517 11.24 29.19 -9.13
CA THR A 517 11.40 30.54 -9.64
C THR A 517 12.35 30.53 -10.83
N VAL A 518 11.86 30.98 -11.99
CA VAL A 518 12.65 31.23 -13.19
C VAL A 518 12.88 32.72 -13.34
N THR A 519 14.15 33.11 -13.44
CA THR A 519 14.56 34.49 -13.78
C THR A 519 15.13 34.47 -15.20
N ALA A 520 14.62 35.31 -16.08
CA ALA A 520 15.13 35.44 -17.43
C ALA A 520 16.53 36.10 -17.46
N GLN A 521 17.15 36.15 -18.64
CA GLN A 521 18.49 36.70 -18.82
C GLN A 521 18.56 38.21 -18.51
N ASP A 522 17.44 38.91 -18.61
CA ASP A 522 17.29 40.33 -18.25
C ASP A 522 17.35 40.63 -16.74
N GLY A 523 17.40 39.60 -15.88
CA GLY A 523 17.41 39.73 -14.41
C GLY A 523 16.15 40.33 -13.79
N THR A 524 15.11 40.62 -14.58
CA THR A 524 13.94 41.42 -14.17
C THR A 524 12.61 40.74 -14.51
N THR A 525 12.53 39.99 -15.61
CA THR A 525 11.38 39.14 -15.91
C THR A 525 11.49 37.85 -15.10
N VAL A 526 10.57 37.67 -14.15
CA VAL A 526 10.54 36.51 -13.24
C VAL A 526 9.19 35.81 -13.33
N LYS A 527 9.20 34.47 -13.38
CA LYS A 527 8.01 33.62 -13.20
C LYS A 527 8.23 32.66 -12.05
N ALA A 528 7.26 32.58 -11.15
CA ALA A 528 7.20 31.55 -10.12
C ALA A 528 6.19 30.48 -10.54
N TYR A 529 6.66 29.23 -10.66
CA TYR A 529 5.80 28.06 -10.80
C TYR A 529 5.65 27.39 -9.43
N THR A 530 4.44 27.38 -8.87
CA THR A 530 4.16 26.73 -7.59
C THR A 530 3.70 25.29 -7.79
N ILE A 531 4.22 24.39 -6.96
CA ILE A 531 3.78 23.00 -6.88
C ILE A 531 3.20 22.80 -5.49
N LYS A 532 1.89 22.61 -5.43
CA LYS A 532 1.16 22.18 -4.25
C LYS A 532 1.42 20.69 -4.04
N VAL A 533 2.32 20.34 -3.13
CA VAL A 533 2.62 18.95 -2.78
C VAL A 533 1.73 18.52 -1.62
N ALA A 534 0.68 17.78 -1.94
CA ALA A 534 -0.25 17.21 -0.97
C ALA A 534 0.33 15.91 -0.42
N ARG A 535 0.97 15.97 0.75
CA ARG A 535 1.50 14.80 1.46
C ARG A 535 0.36 14.12 2.21
N ALA A 536 0.06 12.87 1.86
CA ALA A 536 -1.03 12.13 2.48
C ALA A 536 -0.85 12.01 4.01
N ALA A 537 -1.96 11.98 4.74
CA ALA A 537 -1.97 11.59 6.14
C ALA A 537 -1.71 10.08 6.29
N SER A 538 -1.26 9.66 7.47
CA SER A 538 -1.03 8.25 7.77
C SER A 538 -2.35 7.49 7.93
N ALA A 539 -2.47 6.35 7.24
CA ALA A 539 -3.56 5.38 7.38
C ALA A 539 -3.30 4.32 8.47
N ASN A 540 -2.26 4.50 9.29
CA ASN A 540 -1.93 3.54 10.34
C ASN A 540 -2.87 3.67 11.56
N ALA A 541 -3.86 2.77 11.64
CA ALA A 541 -4.79 2.62 12.75
C ALA A 541 -4.38 1.52 13.75
N ASP A 542 -3.11 1.12 13.78
CA ASP A 542 -2.68 -0.01 14.62
C ASP A 542 -2.42 0.41 16.08
N LEU A 543 -2.65 -0.51 17.00
CA LEU A 543 -2.10 -0.46 18.34
C LEU A 543 -0.73 -1.17 18.39
N SER A 544 0.22 -0.56 19.08
CA SER A 544 1.52 -1.16 19.43
C SER A 544 1.45 -1.98 20.73
N ALA A 545 0.51 -1.65 21.63
CA ALA A 545 0.19 -2.44 22.80
C ALA A 545 -1.28 -2.24 23.23
N LEU A 546 -1.82 -3.21 23.96
CA LEU A 546 -3.16 -3.14 24.56
C LEU A 546 -3.09 -3.67 26.00
N THR A 547 -3.61 -2.91 26.95
CA THR A 547 -3.66 -3.30 28.37
C THR A 547 -5.09 -3.23 28.93
N VAL A 548 -5.34 -3.96 30.01
CA VAL A 548 -6.54 -3.89 30.86
C VAL A 548 -6.08 -3.82 32.31
N ASP A 549 -6.52 -2.80 33.04
CA ASP A 549 -6.06 -2.47 34.40
C ASP A 549 -4.52 -2.45 34.53
N GLY A 550 -3.86 -1.86 33.52
CA GLY A 550 -2.40 -1.78 33.42
C GLY A 550 -1.70 -3.08 33.03
N THR A 551 -2.40 -4.22 33.03
CA THR A 551 -1.84 -5.53 32.65
C THR A 551 -1.93 -5.72 31.13
N SER A 552 -0.84 -6.12 30.48
CA SER A 552 -0.82 -6.40 29.03
C SER A 552 -1.78 -7.54 28.66
N VAL A 553 -2.56 -7.33 27.60
CA VAL A 553 -3.39 -8.39 27.02
C VAL A 553 -2.48 -9.47 26.43
N ALA A 554 -2.65 -10.71 26.88
CA ALA A 554 -1.80 -11.83 26.49
C ALA A 554 -1.86 -12.09 24.97
N ASN A 555 -0.70 -12.32 24.36
CA ASN A 555 -0.54 -12.54 22.92
C ASN A 555 -1.11 -11.41 22.03
N PHE A 556 -1.09 -10.16 22.51
CA PHE A 556 -1.47 -9.00 21.69
C PHE A 556 -0.65 -8.92 20.38
N ALA A 557 -1.35 -8.74 19.26
CA ALA A 557 -0.77 -8.50 17.94
C ALA A 557 -1.65 -7.52 17.14
N ALA A 558 -1.05 -6.55 16.45
CA ALA A 558 -1.78 -5.46 15.78
C ALA A 558 -2.82 -5.93 14.73
N GLY A 559 -2.65 -7.11 14.14
CA GLY A 559 -3.62 -7.72 13.21
C GLY A 559 -4.79 -8.46 13.87
N THR A 560 -4.71 -8.78 15.17
CA THR A 560 -5.78 -9.46 15.91
C THR A 560 -6.70 -8.41 16.55
N LEU A 561 -7.97 -8.42 16.13
CA LEU A 561 -8.98 -7.41 16.53
C LEU A 561 -9.93 -7.87 17.65
N ALA A 562 -9.76 -9.09 18.17
CA ALA A 562 -10.62 -9.65 19.22
C ALA A 562 -9.77 -10.37 20.29
N TYR A 563 -10.00 -10.01 21.56
CA TYR A 563 -9.31 -10.56 22.72
C TYR A 563 -10.30 -11.00 23.78
N THR A 564 -9.87 -11.82 24.73
CA THR A 564 -10.66 -12.19 25.92
C THR A 564 -9.82 -11.99 27.18
N VAL A 565 -10.41 -11.38 28.21
CA VAL A 565 -9.80 -11.14 29.52
C VAL A 565 -10.80 -11.58 30.59
N ASN A 566 -10.39 -12.45 31.49
CA ASN A 566 -11.24 -12.94 32.58
C ASN A 566 -11.00 -12.09 33.84
N VAL A 567 -12.06 -11.65 34.52
CA VAL A 567 -11.95 -10.82 35.74
C VAL A 567 -12.75 -11.42 36.91
N PRO A 568 -12.30 -11.26 38.17
CA PRO A 568 -13.04 -11.71 39.35
C PRO A 568 -14.46 -11.12 39.43
N ASN A 569 -15.36 -11.80 40.16
CA ASN A 569 -16.73 -11.32 40.34
C ASN A 569 -16.81 -9.91 40.98
N ALA A 570 -15.84 -9.54 41.82
CA ALA A 570 -15.78 -8.21 42.44
C ALA A 570 -15.50 -7.06 41.45
N THR A 571 -14.96 -7.35 40.26
CA THR A 571 -14.56 -6.35 39.27
C THR A 571 -15.78 -5.84 38.49
N THR A 572 -16.31 -4.68 38.88
CA THR A 572 -17.46 -4.02 38.24
C THR A 572 -17.07 -3.03 37.14
N SER A 573 -15.78 -2.73 36.99
CA SER A 573 -15.22 -1.90 35.93
C SER A 573 -13.74 -2.24 35.71
N VAL A 574 -13.24 -2.07 34.48
CA VAL A 574 -11.81 -2.12 34.14
C VAL A 574 -11.42 -0.98 33.20
N THR A 575 -10.17 -0.56 33.29
CA THR A 575 -9.58 0.47 32.41
C THR A 575 -8.78 -0.19 31.29
N ALA A 576 -9.33 -0.23 30.08
CA ALA A 576 -8.56 -0.64 28.91
C ALA A 576 -7.77 0.55 28.33
N VAL A 577 -6.52 0.33 27.92
CA VAL A 577 -5.68 1.35 27.28
C VAL A 577 -5.01 0.78 26.04
N GLY A 578 -5.28 1.39 24.89
CA GLY A 578 -4.55 1.10 23.64
C GLY A 578 -3.40 2.09 23.46
N THR A 579 -2.16 1.59 23.37
CA THR A 579 -1.01 2.38 22.93
C THR A 579 -1.00 2.41 21.40
N LYS A 580 -1.18 3.59 20.80
CA LYS A 580 -1.15 3.79 19.35
C LYS A 580 0.23 3.48 18.75
N ALA A 581 0.25 2.86 17.56
CA ALA A 581 1.47 2.61 16.79
C ALA A 581 1.93 3.86 16.02
N ASP A 582 0.99 4.63 15.47
CA ASP A 582 1.24 5.97 14.93
C ASP A 582 1.02 7.03 16.01
N THR A 583 1.99 7.92 16.23
CA THR A 583 1.87 8.98 17.24
C THR A 583 0.79 10.02 16.93
N ASN A 584 0.32 10.10 15.68
CA ASN A 584 -0.72 11.03 15.23
C ASN A 584 -2.12 10.40 15.18
N ALA A 585 -2.24 9.08 15.36
CA ALA A 585 -3.54 8.43 15.50
C ALA A 585 -4.26 8.86 16.80
N SER A 586 -5.57 8.68 16.83
CA SER A 586 -6.42 8.88 18.01
C SER A 586 -6.97 7.54 18.50
N VAL A 587 -7.16 7.41 19.81
CA VAL A 587 -7.67 6.18 20.45
C VAL A 587 -8.84 6.58 21.36
N ASN A 588 -9.98 5.92 21.19
CA ASN A 588 -11.16 6.06 22.04
C ASN A 588 -11.50 4.70 22.66
N VAL A 589 -11.98 4.69 23.91
CA VAL A 589 -12.26 3.47 24.68
C VAL A 589 -13.67 3.54 25.26
N VAL A 590 -14.51 2.54 24.98
CA VAL A 590 -15.91 2.48 25.41
C VAL A 590 -16.24 1.09 25.97
N GLY A 591 -17.04 1.02 27.03
CA GLY A 591 -17.58 -0.24 27.58
C GLY A 591 -16.87 -0.79 28.83
N GLY A 592 -15.85 -0.11 29.36
CA GLY A 592 -15.10 -0.58 30.54
C GLY A 592 -15.82 -0.48 31.89
N SER A 593 -17.00 0.14 31.98
CA SER A 593 -17.72 0.40 33.22
C SER A 593 -19.05 -0.36 33.32
N ASN A 594 -19.51 -0.61 34.55
CA ASN A 594 -20.77 -1.29 34.88
C ASN A 594 -20.86 -2.72 34.32
N LEU A 595 -19.77 -3.49 34.43
CA LEU A 595 -19.65 -4.84 33.91
C LEU A 595 -20.70 -5.78 34.50
N ILE A 596 -21.53 -6.40 33.65
CA ILE A 596 -22.45 -7.47 34.03
C ILE A 596 -21.67 -8.78 34.30
N VAL A 597 -22.28 -9.73 34.99
CA VAL A 597 -21.72 -11.08 35.14
C VAL A 597 -21.81 -11.82 33.82
N GLY A 598 -20.76 -12.56 33.46
CA GLY A 598 -20.60 -13.15 32.13
C GLY A 598 -19.91 -12.21 31.15
N ASP A 599 -20.39 -12.19 29.92
CA ASP A 599 -19.72 -11.58 28.78
C ASP A 599 -19.98 -10.06 28.69
N ASN A 600 -18.90 -9.26 28.71
CA ASN A 600 -18.91 -7.83 28.45
C ASN A 600 -18.04 -7.52 27.23
N THR A 601 -18.32 -6.41 26.53
CA THR A 601 -17.50 -5.96 25.39
C THR A 601 -16.97 -4.56 25.64
N ILE A 602 -15.64 -4.43 25.65
CA ILE A 602 -14.96 -3.14 25.55
C ILE A 602 -14.50 -2.96 24.10
N THR A 603 -14.73 -1.79 23.53
CA THR A 603 -14.25 -1.42 22.20
C THR A 603 -13.19 -0.33 22.33
N VAL A 604 -11.98 -0.64 21.87
CA VAL A 604 -10.88 0.32 21.70
C VAL A 604 -10.80 0.67 20.22
N THR A 605 -11.37 1.81 19.85
CA THR A 605 -11.40 2.32 18.47
C THR A 605 -10.17 3.19 18.24
N VAL A 606 -9.36 2.81 17.26
CA VAL A 606 -8.25 3.62 16.74
C VAL A 606 -8.67 4.23 15.41
N THR A 607 -8.56 5.55 15.30
CA THR A 607 -8.71 6.28 14.04
C THR A 607 -7.33 6.81 13.64
N ALA A 608 -6.88 6.46 12.44
CA ALA A 608 -5.60 6.90 11.90
C ALA A 608 -5.55 8.42 11.66
N GLN A 609 -4.39 8.95 11.31
CA GLN A 609 -4.20 10.38 11.03
C GLN A 609 -5.05 10.88 9.84
N ASP A 610 -5.40 9.99 8.91
CA ASP A 610 -6.27 10.29 7.77
C ASP A 610 -7.75 10.53 8.12
N GLY A 611 -8.18 10.24 9.35
CA GLY A 611 -9.57 10.39 9.80
C GLY A 611 -10.58 9.42 9.17
N THR A 612 -10.14 8.50 8.31
CA THR A 612 -11.01 7.59 7.53
C THR A 612 -10.69 6.11 7.74
N THR A 613 -9.41 5.77 7.98
CA THR A 613 -8.98 4.43 8.34
C THR A 613 -9.20 4.21 9.84
N ILE A 614 -10.13 3.31 10.17
CA ILE A 614 -10.53 3.01 11.55
C ILE A 614 -10.38 1.51 11.82
N LYS A 615 -9.74 1.17 12.94
CA LYS A 615 -9.70 -0.20 13.49
C LYS A 615 -10.36 -0.24 14.86
N ALA A 616 -11.22 -1.22 15.08
CA ALA A 616 -11.85 -1.48 16.37
C ALA A 616 -11.27 -2.77 16.97
N TYR A 617 -10.56 -2.63 18.09
CA TYR A 617 -10.09 -3.75 18.90
C TYR A 617 -11.12 -4.05 19.98
N THR A 618 -11.70 -5.24 19.95
CA THR A 618 -12.70 -5.68 20.93
C THR A 618 -12.05 -6.52 22.02
N ILE A 619 -12.35 -6.22 23.28
CA ILE A 619 -11.96 -7.03 24.43
C ILE A 619 -13.24 -7.59 25.05
N LYS A 620 -13.38 -8.91 24.94
CA LYS A 620 -14.39 -9.67 25.66
C LYS A 620 -13.97 -9.80 27.12
N VAL A 621 -14.54 -8.98 28.01
CA VAL A 621 -14.28 -9.06 29.45
C VAL A 621 -15.27 -10.00 30.11
N VAL A 622 -14.81 -11.19 30.48
CA VAL A 622 -15.63 -12.23 31.12
C VAL A 622 -15.55 -12.04 32.63
N ARG A 623 -16.58 -11.43 33.23
CA ARG A 623 -16.69 -11.25 34.68
C ARG A 623 -17.26 -12.51 35.31
N ALA A 624 -16.49 -13.14 36.20
CA ALA A 624 -16.90 -14.37 36.87
C ALA A 624 -18.20 -14.20 37.67
N ALA A 625 -18.98 -15.28 37.78
CA ALA A 625 -20.14 -15.34 38.68
C ALA A 625 -19.72 -15.46 40.16
N SER A 626 -20.61 -15.11 41.08
CA SER A 626 -20.37 -15.24 42.51
C SER A 626 -20.41 -16.71 42.96
N ALA A 627 -19.40 -17.12 43.74
CA ALA A 627 -19.31 -18.43 44.40
C ALA A 627 -19.89 -18.43 45.84
N ASN A 628 -20.58 -17.37 46.25
CA ASN A 628 -21.04 -17.19 47.63
C ASN A 628 -22.33 -17.98 47.95
N ALA A 629 -22.19 -19.29 48.20
CA ALA A 629 -23.28 -20.19 48.61
C ALA A 629 -23.68 -20.08 50.10
N ASN A 630 -23.45 -18.94 50.77
CA ASN A 630 -23.77 -18.80 52.20
C ASN A 630 -25.22 -18.37 52.42
N LEU A 631 -25.80 -18.81 53.54
CA LEU A 631 -26.94 -18.11 54.17
C LEU A 631 -26.45 -17.00 55.11
N SER A 632 -27.20 -15.91 55.18
CA SER A 632 -27.05 -14.81 56.16
C SER A 632 -27.97 -14.99 57.37
N ALA A 633 -29.09 -15.69 57.21
CA ALA A 633 -29.95 -16.14 58.30
C ALA A 633 -30.67 -17.45 57.95
N LEU A 634 -31.10 -18.18 58.97
CA LEU A 634 -31.88 -19.41 58.85
C LEU A 634 -33.02 -19.36 59.87
N THR A 635 -34.26 -19.65 59.44
CA THR A 635 -35.45 -19.66 60.30
C THR A 635 -36.21 -20.97 60.19
N VAL A 636 -37.03 -21.27 61.20
CA VAL A 636 -38.04 -22.34 61.22
C VAL A 636 -39.33 -21.74 61.79
N ASP A 637 -40.44 -21.86 61.06
CA ASP A 637 -41.73 -21.20 61.34
C ASP A 637 -41.57 -19.69 61.61
N GLY A 638 -40.73 -19.03 60.80
CA GLY A 638 -40.38 -17.61 60.93
C GLY A 638 -39.46 -17.26 62.11
N THR A 639 -39.20 -18.18 63.03
CA THR A 639 -38.32 -17.98 64.19
C THR A 639 -36.87 -18.27 63.80
N SER A 640 -35.95 -17.34 64.11
CA SER A 640 -34.52 -17.51 63.84
C SER A 640 -33.93 -18.71 64.57
N VAL A 641 -33.16 -19.53 63.85
CA VAL A 641 -32.38 -20.63 64.45
C VAL A 641 -31.28 -20.03 65.33
N ALA A 642 -31.27 -20.41 66.62
CA ALA A 642 -30.35 -19.86 67.60
C ALA A 642 -28.88 -20.12 67.21
N ASN A 643 -28.03 -19.11 67.41
CA ASN A 643 -26.60 -19.14 67.10
C ASN A 643 -26.29 -19.51 65.64
N PHE A 644 -27.15 -19.16 64.68
CA PHE A 644 -26.87 -19.32 63.25
C PHE A 644 -25.55 -18.64 62.85
N ALA A 645 -24.69 -19.39 62.17
CA ALA A 645 -23.45 -18.90 61.58
C ALA A 645 -23.25 -19.53 60.19
N ALA A 646 -22.82 -18.73 59.20
CA ALA A 646 -22.72 -19.16 57.80
C ALA A 646 -21.78 -20.37 57.55
N GLY A 647 -20.83 -20.63 58.45
CA GLY A 647 -19.95 -21.80 58.41
C GLY A 647 -20.52 -23.06 59.05
N THR A 648 -21.54 -22.96 59.90
CA THR A 648 -22.17 -24.08 60.59
C THR A 648 -23.30 -24.65 59.73
N LEU A 649 -23.17 -25.93 59.34
CA LEU A 649 -24.06 -26.61 58.38
C LEU A 649 -25.11 -27.53 59.03
N ALA A 650 -25.13 -27.64 60.36
CA ALA A 650 -26.04 -28.51 61.09
C ALA A 650 -26.62 -27.80 62.32
N TYR A 651 -27.94 -27.88 62.49
CA TYR A 651 -28.70 -27.25 63.56
C TYR A 651 -29.73 -28.22 64.16
N THR A 652 -30.29 -27.88 65.32
CA THR A 652 -31.39 -28.65 65.93
C THR A 652 -32.47 -27.71 66.46
N VAL A 653 -33.72 -28.07 66.23
CA VAL A 653 -34.91 -27.32 66.68
C VAL A 653 -35.91 -28.33 67.26
N ASN A 654 -36.44 -28.05 68.45
CA ASN A 654 -37.43 -28.91 69.11
C ASN A 654 -38.84 -28.34 68.89
N VAL A 655 -39.82 -29.20 68.57
CA VAL A 655 -41.21 -28.79 68.31
C VAL A 655 -42.23 -29.63 69.11
N PRO A 656 -43.37 -29.04 69.52
CA PRO A 656 -44.43 -29.77 70.22
C PRO A 656 -44.98 -30.97 69.44
N ASN A 657 -45.59 -31.92 70.13
CA ASN A 657 -46.20 -33.10 69.51
C ASN A 657 -47.26 -32.75 68.45
N ALA A 658 -47.97 -31.62 68.60
CA ALA A 658 -48.96 -31.16 67.63
C ALA A 658 -48.36 -30.70 66.28
N THR A 659 -47.07 -30.37 66.22
CA THR A 659 -46.42 -29.82 65.02
C THR A 659 -46.10 -30.94 64.02
N THR A 660 -46.94 -31.11 63.00
CA THR A 660 -46.80 -32.11 61.94
C THR A 660 -46.03 -31.61 60.70
N SER A 661 -45.71 -30.32 60.64
CA SER A 661 -44.91 -29.69 59.59
C SER A 661 -44.32 -28.39 60.12
N VAL A 662 -43.15 -27.98 59.61
CA VAL A 662 -42.57 -26.65 59.82
C VAL A 662 -42.04 -26.05 58.53
N ALA A 663 -42.16 -24.74 58.37
CA ALA A 663 -41.62 -23.97 57.26
C ALA A 663 -40.21 -23.45 57.61
N ALA A 664 -39.17 -24.15 57.16
CA ALA A 664 -37.81 -23.61 57.21
C ALA A 664 -37.57 -22.62 56.06
N ALA A 665 -36.83 -21.54 56.30
CA ALA A 665 -36.41 -20.60 55.27
C ALA A 665 -34.97 -20.13 55.48
N GLY A 666 -34.20 -20.04 54.39
CA GLY A 666 -32.85 -19.50 54.41
C GLY A 666 -32.79 -18.14 53.71
N THR A 667 -32.36 -17.11 54.42
CA THR A 667 -32.01 -15.82 53.81
C THR A 667 -30.63 -15.96 53.18
N LYS A 668 -30.54 -15.82 51.86
CA LYS A 668 -29.27 -15.86 51.13
C LYS A 668 -28.35 -14.70 51.50
N ALA A 669 -27.05 -14.98 51.65
CA ALA A 669 -26.03 -13.95 51.89
C ALA A 669 -25.63 -13.21 50.60
N ASP A 670 -25.71 -13.90 49.46
CA ASP A 670 -25.60 -13.29 48.13
C ASP A 670 -27.00 -13.18 47.51
N SER A 671 -27.39 -12.01 47.03
CA SER A 671 -28.72 -11.80 46.43
C SER A 671 -28.91 -12.56 45.11
N THR A 672 -27.84 -13.04 44.47
CA THR A 672 -27.87 -13.82 43.22
C THR A 672 -27.89 -15.34 43.44
N ALA A 673 -27.68 -15.82 44.66
CA ALA A 673 -27.78 -17.25 44.98
C ALA A 673 -29.24 -17.77 44.92
N ASN A 674 -29.38 -19.06 44.67
CA ASN A 674 -30.64 -19.80 44.73
C ASN A 674 -30.73 -20.59 46.04
N VAL A 675 -31.94 -20.73 46.60
CA VAL A 675 -32.19 -21.46 47.87
C VAL A 675 -33.38 -22.41 47.70
N VAL A 676 -33.18 -23.68 48.02
CA VAL A 676 -34.20 -24.75 47.93
C VAL A 676 -34.34 -25.43 49.28
N VAL A 677 -35.58 -25.62 49.75
CA VAL A 677 -35.90 -26.24 51.05
C VAL A 677 -36.63 -27.56 50.83
N THR A 678 -36.24 -28.60 51.57
CA THR A 678 -36.82 -29.95 51.50
C THR A 678 -36.95 -30.58 52.89
N GLY A 679 -37.96 -31.44 53.10
CA GLY A 679 -38.13 -32.23 54.34
C GLY A 679 -38.97 -31.61 55.46
N GLY A 680 -39.57 -30.42 55.27
CA GLY A 680 -40.33 -29.72 56.32
C GLY A 680 -41.76 -30.24 56.61
N SER A 681 -42.28 -31.18 55.81
CA SER A 681 -43.65 -31.69 55.92
C SER A 681 -43.73 -33.12 56.46
N SER A 682 -44.88 -33.48 57.04
CA SER A 682 -45.19 -34.84 57.51
C SER A 682 -44.22 -35.38 58.58
N LEU A 683 -43.85 -34.52 59.54
CA LEU A 683 -42.88 -34.82 60.58
C LEU A 683 -43.31 -36.02 61.44
N ILE A 684 -42.46 -37.03 61.56
CA ILE A 684 -42.61 -38.14 62.50
C ILE A 684 -42.30 -37.69 63.94
N VAL A 685 -42.78 -38.42 64.94
CA VAL A 685 -42.36 -38.22 66.34
C VAL A 685 -40.90 -38.67 66.49
N GLY A 686 -40.10 -37.90 67.22
CA GLY A 686 -38.65 -38.05 67.26
C GLY A 686 -37.96 -37.20 66.17
N ASP A 687 -36.89 -37.76 65.59
CA ASP A 687 -35.95 -37.04 64.73
C ASP A 687 -36.43 -36.91 63.28
N ASN A 688 -36.44 -35.67 62.76
CA ASN A 688 -36.69 -35.33 61.37
C ASN A 688 -35.52 -34.52 60.81
N THR A 689 -35.32 -34.53 59.48
CA THR A 689 -34.26 -33.74 58.83
C THR A 689 -34.83 -32.87 57.72
N ILE A 690 -34.62 -31.56 57.85
CA ILE A 690 -34.89 -30.56 56.80
C ILE A 690 -33.56 -30.15 56.18
N THR A 691 -33.49 -30.06 54.86
CA THR A 691 -32.30 -29.60 54.14
C THR A 691 -32.61 -28.32 53.38
N VAL A 692 -31.87 -27.27 53.70
CA VAL A 692 -31.86 -25.97 53.00
C VAL A 692 -30.58 -25.90 52.16
N THR A 693 -30.72 -26.15 50.86
CA THR A 693 -29.62 -26.14 49.89
C THR A 693 -29.49 -24.75 49.28
N VAL A 694 -28.29 -24.17 49.33
CA VAL A 694 -27.92 -22.93 48.65
C VAL A 694 -26.99 -23.26 47.49
N THR A 695 -27.32 -22.77 46.30
CA THR A 695 -26.45 -22.82 45.12
C THR A 695 -26.03 -21.39 44.78
N ALA A 696 -24.73 -21.15 44.65
CA ALA A 696 -24.21 -19.84 44.27
C ALA A 696 -24.51 -19.51 42.80
N GLN A 697 -24.20 -18.27 42.39
CA GLN A 697 -24.44 -17.79 41.02
C GLN A 697 -23.62 -18.54 39.96
N ASP A 698 -22.48 -19.12 40.36
CA ASP A 698 -21.63 -19.96 39.51
C ASP A 698 -22.26 -21.33 39.15
N GLY A 699 -23.39 -21.71 39.76
CA GLY A 699 -24.06 -22.99 39.55
C GLY A 699 -23.29 -24.23 40.02
N THR A 700 -22.09 -24.06 40.59
CA THR A 700 -21.16 -25.15 40.94
C THR A 700 -20.81 -25.17 42.43
N THR A 701 -20.77 -24.02 43.10
CA THR A 701 -20.58 -23.94 44.55
C THR A 701 -21.93 -24.12 45.25
N VAL A 702 -22.05 -25.22 46.01
CA VAL A 702 -23.28 -25.61 46.72
C VAL A 702 -23.00 -25.84 48.20
N LYS A 703 -23.88 -25.37 49.08
CA LYS A 703 -23.89 -25.69 50.52
C LYS A 703 -25.26 -26.22 50.94
N ALA A 704 -25.27 -27.26 51.77
CA ALA A 704 -26.49 -27.77 52.39
C ALA A 704 -26.48 -27.46 53.89
N TYR A 705 -27.48 -26.72 54.37
CA TYR A 705 -27.72 -26.47 55.79
C TYR A 705 -28.81 -27.43 56.27
N THR A 706 -28.48 -28.31 57.20
CA THR A 706 -29.38 -29.33 57.75
C THR A 706 -29.96 -28.86 59.09
N ILE A 707 -31.28 -29.05 59.26
CA ILE A 707 -31.99 -28.79 60.51
C ILE A 707 -32.59 -30.10 60.99
N LYS A 708 -32.08 -30.58 62.12
CA LYS A 708 -32.68 -31.69 62.86
C LYS A 708 -33.91 -31.17 63.61
N VAL A 709 -35.11 -31.54 63.18
CA VAL A 709 -36.35 -31.13 63.85
C VAL A 709 -36.85 -32.28 64.73
N VAL A 710 -36.80 -32.09 66.05
CA VAL A 710 -37.19 -33.10 67.03
C VAL A 710 -38.62 -32.85 67.49
N ARG A 711 -39.56 -33.69 67.05
CA ARG A 711 -40.98 -33.59 67.40
C ARG A 711 -41.28 -34.42 68.65
N ALA A 712 -41.81 -33.78 69.69
CA ALA A 712 -42.12 -34.45 70.96
C ALA A 712 -43.19 -35.56 70.83
N ALA A 713 -43.22 -36.50 71.77
CA ALA A 713 -44.27 -37.53 71.90
C ALA A 713 -45.51 -37.01 72.66
N SER A 714 -46.65 -37.68 72.52
CA SER A 714 -47.89 -37.37 73.25
C SER A 714 -47.84 -37.85 74.70
N THR A 715 -48.30 -37.01 75.63
CA THR A 715 -48.43 -37.28 77.08
C THR A 715 -49.85 -37.71 77.49
N ASN A 716 -50.76 -37.93 76.54
CA ASN A 716 -52.18 -38.16 76.80
C ASN A 716 -52.51 -39.60 77.26
N ALA A 717 -52.36 -39.87 78.56
CA ALA A 717 -52.69 -41.16 79.19
C ALA A 717 -54.16 -41.32 79.61
N ASN A 718 -55.12 -40.69 78.92
CA ASN A 718 -56.55 -40.78 79.29
C ASN A 718 -57.25 -41.98 78.64
N LEU A 719 -58.27 -42.53 79.31
CA LEU A 719 -59.34 -43.29 78.66
C LEU A 719 -60.44 -42.34 78.13
N SER A 720 -61.04 -42.69 77.00
CA SER A 720 -62.22 -42.06 76.41
C SER A 720 -63.53 -42.80 76.77
N ALA A 721 -63.44 -44.10 77.05
CA ALA A 721 -64.54 -44.91 77.59
C ALA A 721 -64.02 -46.07 78.45
N LEU A 722 -64.88 -46.61 79.31
CA LEU A 722 -64.62 -47.77 80.15
C LEU A 722 -65.87 -48.65 80.19
N THR A 723 -65.72 -49.96 79.97
CA THR A 723 -66.81 -50.94 80.03
C THR A 723 -66.47 -52.11 80.95
N VAL A 724 -67.50 -52.82 81.43
CA VAL A 724 -67.43 -54.08 82.16
C VAL A 724 -68.47 -55.04 81.56
N ASP A 725 -68.03 -56.22 81.12
CA ASP A 725 -68.82 -57.18 80.34
C ASP A 725 -69.60 -56.53 79.18
N GLY A 726 -68.90 -55.67 78.43
CA GLY A 726 -69.45 -54.91 77.31
C GLY A 726 -70.39 -53.76 77.70
N THR A 727 -70.82 -53.66 78.96
CA THR A 727 -71.68 -52.59 79.46
C THR A 727 -70.86 -51.37 79.85
N SER A 728 -71.19 -50.19 79.33
CA SER A 728 -70.52 -48.94 79.68
C SER A 728 -70.65 -48.62 81.17
N VAL A 729 -69.54 -48.22 81.80
CA VAL A 729 -69.56 -47.73 83.18
C VAL A 729 -70.29 -46.38 83.22
N THR A 730 -71.42 -46.34 83.93
CA THR A 730 -72.27 -45.15 84.04
C THR A 730 -71.50 -43.94 84.55
N ASN A 731 -71.70 -42.79 83.90
CA ASN A 731 -71.01 -41.53 84.20
C ASN A 731 -69.47 -41.61 84.13
N PHE A 732 -68.92 -42.45 83.24
CA PHE A 732 -67.49 -42.43 82.95
C PHE A 732 -67.01 -41.02 82.54
N ALA A 733 -65.92 -40.56 83.17
CA ALA A 733 -65.23 -39.32 82.83
C ALA A 733 -63.71 -39.52 82.92
N ALA A 734 -62.96 -38.99 81.97
CA ALA A 734 -61.51 -39.22 81.85
C ALA A 734 -60.67 -38.81 83.08
N GLY A 735 -61.17 -37.88 83.90
CA GLY A 735 -60.54 -37.45 85.16
C GLY A 735 -60.89 -38.31 86.38
N THR A 736 -61.95 -39.13 86.33
CA THR A 736 -62.42 -39.96 87.44
C THR A 736 -61.74 -41.33 87.37
N LEU A 737 -60.95 -41.67 88.40
CA LEU A 737 -60.07 -42.85 88.44
C LEU A 737 -60.64 -44.02 89.27
N ALA A 738 -61.88 -43.94 89.76
CA ALA A 738 -62.50 -44.97 90.57
C ALA A 738 -64.00 -45.11 90.25
N TYR A 739 -64.46 -46.35 90.09
CA TYR A 739 -65.84 -46.70 89.74
C TYR A 739 -66.34 -47.90 90.56
N THR A 740 -67.65 -48.17 90.53
CA THR A 740 -68.24 -49.36 91.17
C THR A 740 -69.30 -49.98 90.29
N VAL A 741 -69.33 -51.31 90.22
CA VAL A 741 -70.28 -52.14 89.44
C VAL A 741 -70.75 -53.30 90.33
N ASN A 742 -72.05 -53.57 90.34
CA ASN A 742 -72.64 -54.66 91.12
C ASN A 742 -72.98 -55.84 90.21
N VAL A 743 -72.73 -57.07 90.65
CA VAL A 743 -72.96 -58.30 89.87
C VAL A 743 -73.72 -59.39 90.68
N PRO A 744 -74.57 -60.21 90.03
CA PRO A 744 -75.26 -61.32 90.68
C PRO A 744 -74.31 -62.34 91.32
N ASN A 745 -74.82 -63.13 92.27
CA ASN A 745 -74.05 -64.19 92.94
C ASN A 745 -73.41 -65.19 91.95
N ALA A 746 -74.06 -65.46 90.81
CA ALA A 746 -73.54 -66.37 89.79
C ALA A 746 -72.28 -65.85 89.06
N THR A 747 -72.01 -64.54 89.08
CA THR A 747 -70.90 -63.92 88.32
C THR A 747 -69.56 -64.12 89.03
N THR A 748 -68.71 -65.00 88.50
CA THR A 748 -67.39 -65.36 89.05
C THR A 748 -66.21 -64.69 88.33
N SER A 749 -66.46 -63.95 87.27
CA SER A 749 -65.49 -63.14 86.51
C SER A 749 -66.24 -62.05 85.72
N VAL A 750 -65.58 -60.93 85.45
CA VAL A 750 -66.04 -59.90 84.51
C VAL A 750 -64.88 -59.36 83.67
N THR A 751 -65.17 -58.92 82.44
CA THR A 751 -64.19 -58.42 81.48
C THR A 751 -64.26 -56.89 81.42
N ALA A 752 -63.25 -56.20 81.98
CA ALA A 752 -63.14 -54.75 81.86
C ALA A 752 -62.37 -54.37 80.58
N VAL A 753 -62.84 -53.34 79.85
CA VAL A 753 -62.17 -52.81 78.65
C VAL A 753 -62.12 -51.29 78.71
N GLY A 754 -60.90 -50.73 78.63
CA GLY A 754 -60.68 -49.29 78.51
C GLY A 754 -60.38 -48.88 77.08
N THR A 755 -61.20 -47.99 76.50
CA THR A 755 -60.90 -47.35 75.21
C THR A 755 -59.96 -46.18 75.46
N LYS A 756 -58.77 -46.20 74.84
CA LYS A 756 -57.79 -45.10 74.93
C LYS A 756 -58.30 -43.83 74.25
N ALA A 757 -58.01 -42.67 74.84
CA ALA A 757 -58.32 -41.36 74.26
C ALA A 757 -57.29 -40.90 73.23
N ASP A 758 -56.02 -41.28 73.41
CA ASP A 758 -54.97 -41.14 72.39
C ASP A 758 -54.79 -42.46 71.66
N ALA A 759 -54.83 -42.46 70.32
CA ALA A 759 -54.66 -43.67 69.53
C ALA A 759 -53.26 -44.30 69.68
N THR A 760 -52.25 -43.55 70.12
CA THR A 760 -50.87 -44.00 70.32
C THR A 760 -50.58 -44.52 71.73
N ALA A 761 -51.50 -44.32 72.70
CA ALA A 761 -51.38 -44.87 74.05
C ALA A 761 -51.53 -46.40 74.07
N THR A 762 -51.11 -47.03 75.18
CA THR A 762 -51.30 -48.45 75.48
C THR A 762 -52.19 -48.64 76.71
N VAL A 763 -52.92 -49.76 76.78
CA VAL A 763 -53.87 -50.07 77.87
C VAL A 763 -53.63 -51.50 78.34
N ALA A 764 -53.61 -51.73 79.66
CA ALA A 764 -53.51 -53.03 80.31
C ALA A 764 -54.60 -53.19 81.39
N VAL A 765 -55.07 -54.42 81.62
CA VAL A 765 -56.18 -54.73 82.54
C VAL A 765 -55.80 -55.88 83.47
N VAL A 766 -56.07 -55.76 84.77
CA VAL A 766 -55.76 -56.77 85.80
C VAL A 766 -56.91 -56.88 86.82
N GLY A 767 -57.26 -58.09 87.27
CA GLY A 767 -58.15 -58.33 88.42
C GLY A 767 -59.58 -58.81 88.12
N GLY A 768 -59.95 -59.02 86.86
CA GLY A 768 -61.33 -59.37 86.46
C GLY A 768 -61.79 -60.81 86.73
N SER A 769 -60.95 -61.70 87.25
CA SER A 769 -61.22 -63.15 87.37
C SER A 769 -61.30 -63.63 88.82
N SER A 770 -62.04 -64.72 89.05
CA SER A 770 -62.15 -65.40 90.36
C SER A 770 -62.77 -64.54 91.47
N LEU A 771 -63.85 -63.85 91.15
CA LEU A 771 -64.52 -62.89 92.04
C LEU A 771 -65.05 -63.55 93.32
N ILE A 772 -64.64 -63.05 94.48
CA ILE A 772 -65.21 -63.41 95.79
C ILE A 772 -66.58 -62.76 95.98
N VAL A 773 -67.40 -63.32 96.86
CA VAL A 773 -68.63 -62.67 97.34
C VAL A 773 -68.25 -61.43 98.15
N GLY A 774 -68.94 -60.32 97.95
CA GLY A 774 -68.51 -59.00 98.42
C GLY A 774 -67.62 -58.28 97.41
N ASP A 775 -66.63 -57.56 97.92
CA ASP A 775 -65.85 -56.57 97.17
C ASP A 775 -64.66 -57.18 96.40
N ASN A 776 -64.50 -56.80 95.14
CA ASN A 776 -63.39 -57.15 94.26
C ASN A 776 -62.84 -55.87 93.58
N THR A 777 -61.59 -55.89 93.10
CA THR A 777 -60.97 -54.72 92.44
C THR A 777 -60.31 -55.09 91.12
N ILE A 778 -60.66 -54.35 90.07
CA ILE A 778 -60.04 -54.41 88.74
C ILE A 778 -59.29 -53.09 88.49
N THR A 779 -58.11 -53.16 87.89
CA THR A 779 -57.31 -51.99 87.51
C THR A 779 -57.09 -51.98 86.00
N VAL A 780 -57.37 -50.83 85.38
CA VAL A 780 -57.13 -50.54 83.97
C VAL A 780 -56.09 -49.43 83.86
N THR A 781 -54.87 -49.77 83.46
CA THR A 781 -53.74 -48.85 83.38
C THR A 781 -53.53 -48.37 81.94
N VAL A 782 -53.36 -47.07 81.75
CA VAL A 782 -53.05 -46.43 80.46
C VAL A 782 -51.67 -45.78 80.52
N THR A 783 -50.84 -46.00 79.50
CA THR A 783 -49.55 -45.32 79.33
C THR A 783 -49.55 -44.54 78.01
N ALA A 784 -49.12 -43.28 78.05
CA ALA A 784 -49.05 -42.41 76.87
C ALA A 784 -47.88 -42.74 75.94
N GLN A 785 -47.79 -42.02 74.81
CA GLN A 785 -46.75 -42.23 73.79
C GLN A 785 -45.33 -41.90 74.28
N ASP A 786 -45.23 -41.01 75.28
CA ASP A 786 -43.98 -40.66 75.95
C ASP A 786 -43.35 -41.81 76.77
N GLY A 787 -44.11 -42.88 77.05
CA GLY A 787 -43.68 -44.00 77.91
C GLY A 787 -43.53 -43.64 79.39
N THR A 788 -43.85 -42.41 79.79
CA THR A 788 -43.61 -41.87 81.14
C THR A 788 -44.88 -41.37 81.82
N THR A 789 -45.86 -40.87 81.08
CA THR A 789 -47.16 -40.45 81.65
C THR A 789 -48.08 -41.67 81.73
N VAL A 790 -48.47 -42.04 82.96
CA VAL A 790 -49.30 -43.21 83.26
C VAL A 790 -50.51 -42.81 84.11
N LYS A 791 -51.67 -43.41 83.84
CA LYS A 791 -52.88 -43.32 84.69
C LYS A 791 -53.45 -44.70 84.96
N ALA A 792 -54.05 -44.89 86.13
CA ALA A 792 -54.76 -46.12 86.48
C ALA A 792 -56.21 -45.80 86.85
N TYR A 793 -57.16 -46.51 86.23
CA TYR A 793 -58.58 -46.46 86.51
C TYR A 793 -58.98 -47.74 87.27
N THR A 794 -59.64 -47.59 88.41
CA THR A 794 -60.05 -48.71 89.27
C THR A 794 -61.55 -48.96 89.19
N ILE A 795 -61.94 -50.23 89.23
CA ILE A 795 -63.34 -50.66 89.23
C ILE A 795 -63.55 -51.60 90.40
N LYS A 796 -64.37 -51.18 91.35
CA LYS A 796 -64.85 -52.02 92.44
C LYS A 796 -66.00 -52.89 91.94
N VAL A 797 -65.88 -54.21 91.99
CA VAL A 797 -66.92 -55.16 91.53
C VAL A 797 -67.51 -55.90 92.72
N VAL A 798 -68.80 -55.70 92.99
CA VAL A 798 -69.48 -56.20 94.20
C VAL A 798 -70.40 -57.38 93.85
N ARG A 799 -70.12 -58.57 94.38
CA ARG A 799 -70.83 -59.83 94.09
C ARG A 799 -71.76 -60.25 95.23
N ALA A 800 -73.02 -60.58 94.92
CA ALA A 800 -74.04 -60.96 95.91
C ALA A 800 -73.90 -62.39 96.52
N ALA A 801 -74.70 -62.73 97.53
CA ALA A 801 -74.73 -64.03 98.26
C ALA A 801 -75.91 -64.96 97.85
N SER A 802 -75.97 -66.19 98.40
CA SER A 802 -77.01 -67.22 98.12
C SER A 802 -78.24 -67.13 99.07
N ALA A 803 -79.41 -67.54 98.57
CA ALA A 803 -80.71 -67.45 99.26
C ALA A 803 -81.45 -68.80 99.42
N ASN A 804 -80.76 -69.94 99.29
CA ASN A 804 -81.39 -71.28 99.30
C ASN A 804 -81.42 -71.92 100.70
N ALA A 805 -82.62 -72.09 101.26
CA ALA A 805 -82.87 -72.62 102.61
C ALA A 805 -83.52 -74.03 102.64
N ASN A 806 -83.41 -74.83 101.59
CA ASN A 806 -84.10 -76.12 101.51
C ASN A 806 -83.33 -77.28 102.18
N LEU A 807 -84.05 -78.29 102.69
CA LEU A 807 -83.49 -79.64 102.91
C LEU A 807 -83.53 -80.46 101.61
N SER A 808 -82.54 -81.33 101.45
CA SER A 808 -82.44 -82.36 100.40
C SER A 808 -82.86 -83.76 100.89
N ALA A 809 -82.81 -84.04 102.20
CA ALA A 809 -83.29 -85.29 102.81
C ALA A 809 -83.64 -85.11 104.30
N LEU A 810 -84.47 -86.01 104.84
CA LEU A 810 -84.91 -86.05 106.25
C LEU A 810 -85.03 -87.50 106.76
N THR A 811 -84.49 -87.82 107.93
CA THR A 811 -84.49 -89.17 108.52
C THR A 811 -84.93 -89.17 109.99
N VAL A 812 -85.51 -90.29 110.45
CA VAL A 812 -85.86 -90.62 111.85
C VAL A 812 -85.24 -91.99 112.17
N ASP A 813 -84.45 -92.10 113.24
CA ASP A 813 -83.70 -93.31 113.63
C ASP A 813 -83.00 -94.01 112.44
N GLY A 814 -82.21 -93.23 111.71
CA GLY A 814 -81.48 -93.67 110.52
C GLY A 814 -82.34 -94.03 109.32
N THR A 815 -83.67 -94.08 109.47
CA THR A 815 -84.63 -94.45 108.43
C THR A 815 -85.13 -93.21 107.72
N SER A 816 -85.12 -93.19 106.39
CA SER A 816 -85.68 -92.09 105.60
C SER A 816 -87.16 -91.89 105.88
N VAL A 817 -87.57 -90.64 106.10
CA VAL A 817 -88.99 -90.30 106.21
C VAL A 817 -89.65 -90.56 104.85
N ALA A 818 -90.65 -91.43 104.83
CA ALA A 818 -91.29 -91.86 103.59
C ALA A 818 -91.92 -90.67 102.85
N ASN A 819 -91.69 -90.62 101.53
CA ASN A 819 -92.14 -89.55 100.64
C ASN A 819 -91.66 -88.12 101.03
N PHE A 820 -90.45 -87.99 101.60
CA PHE A 820 -89.83 -86.68 101.82
C PHE A 820 -89.73 -85.88 100.51
N ALA A 821 -90.17 -84.62 100.56
CA ALA A 821 -89.99 -83.63 99.50
C ALA A 821 -89.61 -82.28 100.11
N ALA A 822 -88.72 -81.53 99.43
CA ALA A 822 -88.14 -80.29 99.97
C ALA A 822 -89.18 -79.21 100.35
N GLY A 823 -90.33 -79.17 99.68
CA GLY A 823 -91.44 -78.24 99.97
C GLY A 823 -92.50 -78.78 100.96
N THR A 824 -92.37 -80.02 101.42
CA THR A 824 -93.33 -80.64 102.36
C THR A 824 -92.78 -80.55 103.78
N LEU A 825 -93.50 -79.84 104.65
CA LEU A 825 -93.00 -79.39 105.96
C LEU A 825 -93.57 -80.19 107.17
N ALA A 826 -94.31 -81.27 106.95
CA ALA A 826 -94.92 -82.06 108.02
C ALA A 826 -95.01 -83.56 107.69
N TYR A 827 -94.67 -84.42 108.65
CA TYR A 827 -94.57 -85.88 108.50
C TYR A 827 -95.04 -86.65 109.75
N THR A 828 -95.18 -87.98 109.67
CA THR A 828 -95.57 -88.84 110.81
C THR A 828 -94.88 -90.21 110.75
N VAL A 829 -94.50 -90.76 111.91
CA VAL A 829 -93.80 -92.05 112.10
C VAL A 829 -94.40 -92.78 113.32
N ASN A 830 -94.45 -94.12 113.29
CA ASN A 830 -94.94 -94.95 114.40
C ASN A 830 -93.80 -95.80 114.98
N VAL A 831 -93.78 -96.02 116.30
CA VAL A 831 -92.74 -96.75 117.03
C VAL A 831 -93.32 -97.77 118.04
N PRO A 832 -92.62 -98.90 118.32
CA PRO A 832 -93.06 -99.89 119.31
C PRO A 832 -93.18 -99.34 120.75
N ASN A 833 -93.90 -100.06 121.63
CA ASN A 833 -94.02 -99.73 123.05
C ASN A 833 -92.65 -99.51 123.75
N ALA A 834 -91.60 -100.24 123.34
CA ALA A 834 -90.27 -100.14 123.94
C ALA A 834 -89.54 -98.81 123.63
N THR A 835 -89.90 -98.09 122.56
CA THR A 835 -89.15 -96.92 122.09
C THR A 835 -89.48 -95.66 122.91
N THR A 836 -88.50 -95.11 123.63
CA THR A 836 -88.63 -93.92 124.50
C THR A 836 -87.95 -92.66 123.95
N SER A 837 -87.29 -92.75 122.80
CA SER A 837 -86.64 -91.64 122.10
C SER A 837 -86.40 -92.03 120.64
N VAL A 838 -86.34 -91.05 119.74
CA VAL A 838 -85.83 -91.20 118.37
C VAL A 838 -84.81 -90.10 118.05
N THR A 839 -83.88 -90.40 117.17
CA THR A 839 -82.91 -89.48 116.57
C THR A 839 -83.44 -88.93 115.24
N THR A 840 -83.06 -87.71 114.86
CA THR A 840 -83.53 -87.05 113.63
C THR A 840 -82.44 -86.21 112.98
N LEU A 841 -82.39 -86.22 111.65
CA LEU A 841 -81.38 -85.51 110.86
C LEU A 841 -81.96 -84.96 109.55
N GLY A 842 -81.64 -83.71 109.23
CA GLY A 842 -81.94 -83.08 107.94
C GLY A 842 -80.66 -82.79 107.16
N THR A 843 -80.60 -83.18 105.88
CA THR A 843 -79.48 -82.84 104.98
C THR A 843 -79.81 -81.55 104.24
N LYS A 844 -78.89 -80.58 104.22
CA LYS A 844 -79.07 -79.29 103.51
C LYS A 844 -78.95 -79.41 101.99
N ALA A 845 -79.69 -78.57 101.25
CA ALA A 845 -79.62 -78.50 99.79
C ALA A 845 -78.55 -77.51 99.29
N ASP A 846 -78.38 -76.36 99.97
CA ASP A 846 -77.22 -75.48 99.78
C ASP A 846 -76.13 -75.85 100.79
N SER A 847 -74.89 -76.05 100.34
CA SER A 847 -73.75 -76.34 101.23
C SER A 847 -73.45 -75.22 102.23
N THR A 848 -73.88 -73.99 101.96
CA THR A 848 -73.69 -72.81 102.81
C THR A 848 -74.81 -72.58 103.84
N ALA A 849 -75.91 -73.34 103.75
CA ALA A 849 -77.01 -73.26 104.70
C ALA A 849 -76.68 -73.87 106.08
N ASN A 850 -77.45 -73.50 107.10
CA ASN A 850 -77.38 -74.01 108.48
C ASN A 850 -78.62 -74.87 108.81
N VAL A 851 -78.52 -75.87 109.70
CA VAL A 851 -79.62 -76.79 110.07
C VAL A 851 -79.63 -77.06 111.59
N VAL A 852 -80.81 -77.07 112.22
CA VAL A 852 -81.03 -77.31 113.67
C VAL A 852 -82.19 -78.28 113.90
N VAL A 853 -82.14 -79.13 114.94
CA VAL A 853 -83.14 -80.18 115.25
C VAL A 853 -83.55 -80.14 116.73
N THR A 854 -84.85 -80.32 117.05
CA THR A 854 -85.38 -80.35 118.43
C THR A 854 -86.53 -81.35 118.62
N GLY A 855 -86.64 -82.00 119.79
CA GLY A 855 -87.85 -82.73 120.24
C GLY A 855 -87.80 -84.26 120.33
N GLY A 856 -86.70 -84.92 119.97
CA GLY A 856 -86.66 -86.39 119.79
C GLY A 856 -86.72 -87.30 121.03
N SER A 857 -86.64 -86.77 122.27
CA SER A 857 -86.43 -87.58 123.48
C SER A 857 -87.58 -87.53 124.49
N GLY A 858 -87.86 -88.65 125.17
CA GLY A 858 -88.82 -88.72 126.28
C GLY A 858 -90.24 -89.11 125.86
N LEU A 859 -90.36 -89.98 124.85
CA LEU A 859 -91.62 -90.26 124.15
C LEU A 859 -92.67 -90.90 125.06
N ILE A 860 -93.83 -90.27 125.18
CA ILE A 860 -95.01 -90.83 125.85
C ILE A 860 -95.69 -91.88 124.97
N VAL A 861 -96.49 -92.76 125.59
CA VAL A 861 -97.44 -93.63 124.86
C VAL A 861 -98.51 -92.74 124.22
N GLY A 862 -98.82 -92.96 122.95
CA GLY A 862 -99.52 -91.97 122.11
C GLY A 862 -98.57 -91.04 121.37
N ASP A 863 -99.01 -89.80 121.13
CA ASP A 863 -98.42 -88.83 120.18
C ASP A 863 -97.28 -87.97 120.77
N ASN A 864 -96.29 -87.66 119.94
CA ASN A 864 -95.11 -86.82 120.24
C ASN A 864 -94.72 -85.98 118.99
N THR A 865 -93.92 -84.91 119.12
CA THR A 865 -93.57 -84.00 118.00
C THR A 865 -92.10 -83.55 118.01
N ILE A 866 -91.49 -83.45 116.82
CA ILE A 866 -90.09 -83.09 116.56
C ILE A 866 -90.04 -82.03 115.44
N THR A 867 -89.07 -81.12 115.46
CA THR A 867 -88.91 -80.02 114.48
C THR A 867 -87.46 -79.94 113.95
N VAL A 868 -87.30 -79.57 112.67
CA VAL A 868 -86.01 -79.35 111.98
C VAL A 868 -86.04 -78.03 111.20
N THR A 869 -85.15 -77.09 111.50
CA THR A 869 -85.12 -75.73 110.91
C THR A 869 -83.87 -75.53 110.04
N VAL A 870 -83.99 -74.77 108.95
CA VAL A 870 -82.92 -74.46 107.98
C VAL A 870 -82.84 -72.97 107.68
N THR A 871 -81.62 -72.42 107.52
CA THR A 871 -81.37 -71.01 107.17
C THR A 871 -80.34 -70.89 106.04
N ALA A 872 -80.58 -69.99 105.05
CA ALA A 872 -79.69 -69.76 103.90
C ALA A 872 -78.48 -68.85 104.20
N GLN A 873 -77.60 -68.67 103.20
CA GLN A 873 -76.38 -67.84 103.31
C GLN A 873 -76.67 -66.34 103.48
N ASP A 874 -77.81 -65.86 102.98
CA ASP A 874 -78.30 -64.49 103.18
C ASP A 874 -78.62 -64.14 104.64
N GLY A 875 -78.76 -65.16 105.51
CA GLY A 875 -79.15 -65.01 106.91
C GLY A 875 -80.62 -64.61 107.13
N THR A 876 -81.43 -64.54 106.07
CA THR A 876 -82.82 -64.05 106.10
C THR A 876 -83.84 -65.07 105.60
N THR A 877 -83.47 -65.98 104.70
CA THR A 877 -84.37 -67.02 104.17
C THR A 877 -84.33 -68.26 105.08
N ILE A 878 -85.50 -68.70 105.59
CA ILE A 878 -85.63 -69.76 106.61
C ILE A 878 -86.80 -70.71 106.28
N ASN A 879 -86.59 -72.02 106.46
CA ASN A 879 -87.63 -73.08 106.38
C ASN A 879 -87.67 -73.92 107.67
N ALA A 880 -88.81 -74.56 107.98
CA ALA A 880 -88.93 -75.49 109.11
C ALA A 880 -89.83 -76.69 108.79
N TYR A 881 -89.39 -77.89 109.15
CA TYR A 881 -90.01 -79.19 108.90
C TYR A 881 -90.40 -79.84 110.24
N THR A 882 -91.52 -80.56 110.29
CA THR A 882 -92.06 -81.17 111.52
C THR A 882 -92.36 -82.66 111.35
N ILE A 883 -92.22 -83.43 112.43
CA ILE A 883 -92.39 -84.90 112.45
C ILE A 883 -93.16 -85.30 113.71
N LYS A 884 -94.27 -86.02 113.52
CA LYS A 884 -95.08 -86.61 114.61
C LYS A 884 -94.65 -88.07 114.88
N VAL A 885 -94.56 -88.51 116.14
CA VAL A 885 -94.10 -89.87 116.52
C VAL A 885 -95.06 -90.55 117.51
N VAL A 886 -95.50 -91.79 117.22
CA VAL A 886 -96.61 -92.46 117.96
C VAL A 886 -96.21 -93.82 118.58
N ARG A 887 -96.55 -94.09 119.86
CA ARG A 887 -96.06 -95.25 120.68
C ARG A 887 -97.18 -96.13 121.31
N ALA A 888 -96.95 -97.45 121.47
CA ALA A 888 -97.97 -98.51 121.82
C ALA A 888 -97.96 -99.07 123.29
N ALA A 889 -98.67 -100.21 123.59
CA ALA A 889 -98.97 -100.78 124.94
C ALA A 889 -98.67 -102.31 125.15
N SER A 890 -99.12 -102.96 126.27
CA SER A 890 -98.67 -104.29 126.81
C SER A 890 -99.80 -105.29 127.24
N ALA A 891 -99.48 -106.60 127.41
CA ALA A 891 -100.45 -107.73 127.33
C ALA A 891 -100.15 -109.07 128.11
N ASN A 892 -99.91 -109.11 129.44
CA ASN A 892 -99.55 -110.35 130.18
C ASN A 892 -100.53 -110.76 131.32
N ALA A 893 -100.88 -112.06 131.42
CA ALA A 893 -102.02 -112.59 132.20
C ALA A 893 -101.72 -113.77 133.18
N ASN A 894 -100.46 -114.00 133.58
CA ASN A 894 -100.08 -115.22 134.32
C ASN A 894 -100.22 -115.14 135.85
N LEU A 895 -100.39 -116.29 136.53
CA LEU A 895 -100.05 -116.45 137.95
C LEU A 895 -98.55 -116.75 138.11
N SER A 896 -98.02 -116.46 139.30
CA SER A 896 -96.68 -116.81 139.78
C SER A 896 -96.67 -117.89 140.88
N ALA A 897 -97.77 -118.10 141.63
CA ALA A 897 -97.88 -119.13 142.68
C ALA A 897 -99.33 -119.57 142.97
N LEU A 898 -99.50 -120.75 143.61
CA LEU A 898 -100.77 -121.33 144.07
C LEU A 898 -100.56 -122.23 145.33
N THR A 899 -101.44 -122.14 146.33
CA THR A 899 -101.37 -122.89 147.61
C THR A 899 -102.72 -123.47 148.04
N VAL A 900 -102.70 -124.51 148.90
CA VAL A 900 -103.85 -125.14 149.56
C VAL A 900 -103.55 -125.34 151.05
N ASP A 901 -104.44 -124.88 151.95
CA ASP A 901 -104.25 -124.88 153.41
C ASP A 901 -102.84 -124.47 153.86
N GLY A 902 -102.37 -123.34 153.31
CA GLY A 902 -101.04 -122.79 153.58
C GLY A 902 -99.87 -123.58 152.95
N THR A 903 -100.11 -124.78 152.44
CA THR A 903 -99.11 -125.63 151.79
C THR A 903 -99.04 -125.30 150.30
N SER A 904 -97.85 -125.11 149.75
CA SER A 904 -97.69 -124.91 148.30
C SER A 904 -98.16 -126.13 147.52
N VAL A 905 -98.91 -125.91 146.44
CA VAL A 905 -99.29 -127.01 145.54
C VAL A 905 -98.02 -127.54 144.87
N THR A 906 -97.68 -128.80 145.14
CA THR A 906 -96.43 -129.41 144.69
C THR A 906 -96.33 -129.37 143.17
N ASN A 907 -95.21 -128.89 142.65
CA ASN A 907 -94.96 -128.70 141.21
C ASN A 907 -95.92 -127.71 140.51
N PHE A 908 -96.36 -126.63 141.19
CA PHE A 908 -97.07 -125.53 140.53
C PHE A 908 -96.26 -124.93 139.36
N ALA A 909 -96.93 -124.69 138.23
CA ALA A 909 -96.39 -123.97 137.10
C ALA A 909 -97.48 -123.09 136.43
N ALA A 910 -97.10 -121.90 135.94
CA ALA A 910 -98.02 -120.92 135.35
C ALA A 910 -98.75 -121.37 134.05
N GLY A 911 -98.36 -122.53 133.49
CA GLY A 911 -99.06 -123.19 132.38
C GLY A 911 -99.97 -124.35 132.81
N THR A 912 -99.81 -124.87 134.02
CA THR A 912 -100.56 -126.04 134.52
C THR A 912 -101.80 -125.58 135.27
N LEU A 913 -102.98 -125.95 134.77
CA LEU A 913 -104.28 -125.39 135.19
C LEU A 913 -105.13 -126.35 136.04
N ALA A 914 -104.62 -127.51 136.42
CA ALA A 914 -105.34 -128.50 137.24
C ALA A 914 -104.38 -129.26 138.17
N TYR A 915 -104.80 -129.47 139.41
CA TYR A 915 -104.00 -130.08 140.49
C TYR A 915 -104.84 -131.03 141.35
N THR A 916 -104.23 -131.85 142.22
CA THR A 916 -104.94 -132.79 143.12
C THR A 916 -104.21 -132.93 144.46
N VAL A 917 -104.98 -133.05 145.55
CA VAL A 917 -104.52 -133.20 146.94
C VAL A 917 -105.31 -134.32 147.61
N ASN A 918 -104.66 -135.20 148.38
CA ASN A 918 -105.35 -136.26 149.12
C ASN A 918 -105.41 -135.93 150.62
N VAL A 919 -106.51 -136.25 151.28
CA VAL A 919 -106.73 -136.00 152.71
C VAL A 919 -107.18 -137.27 153.46
N PRO A 920 -106.85 -137.43 154.76
CA PRO A 920 -107.32 -138.54 155.57
C PRO A 920 -108.85 -138.61 155.68
N ASN A 921 -109.38 -139.79 156.05
CA ASN A 921 -110.83 -139.98 156.28
C ASN A 921 -111.43 -138.98 157.32
N ALA A 922 -110.63 -138.47 158.25
CA ALA A 922 -111.06 -137.49 159.25
C ALA A 922 -111.29 -136.05 158.71
N THR A 923 -110.75 -135.69 157.54
CA THR A 923 -110.75 -134.30 157.04
C THR A 923 -112.03 -133.93 156.29
N THR A 924 -112.53 -132.70 156.50
CA THR A 924 -113.84 -132.23 155.99
C THR A 924 -113.86 -130.86 155.30
N SER A 925 -112.73 -130.14 155.20
CA SER A 925 -112.62 -128.85 154.47
C SER A 925 -111.17 -128.48 154.19
N VAL A 926 -110.91 -127.67 153.14
CA VAL A 926 -109.63 -127.01 152.85
C VAL A 926 -109.82 -125.60 152.23
N THR A 927 -108.74 -124.83 152.06
CA THR A 927 -108.68 -123.42 151.60
C THR A 927 -107.65 -123.25 150.47
N ALA A 928 -107.76 -122.27 149.56
CA ALA A 928 -106.77 -122.03 148.48
C ALA A 928 -106.49 -120.54 148.17
N VAL A 929 -105.28 -120.21 147.66
CA VAL A 929 -104.82 -118.83 147.32
C VAL A 929 -103.84 -118.85 146.12
N GLY A 930 -103.79 -117.78 145.30
CA GLY A 930 -102.81 -117.62 144.21
C GLY A 930 -102.32 -116.18 143.97
N THR A 931 -101.18 -116.01 143.28
CA THR A 931 -100.44 -114.73 143.13
C THR A 931 -100.20 -114.36 141.66
N LYS A 932 -100.28 -113.07 141.28
CA LYS A 932 -100.11 -112.59 139.88
C LYS A 932 -98.64 -112.40 139.42
N ALA A 933 -98.43 -112.37 138.10
CA ALA A 933 -97.10 -112.20 137.48
C ALA A 933 -96.87 -110.83 136.80
N ASP A 934 -97.88 -110.21 136.20
CA ASP A 934 -97.82 -108.80 135.76
C ASP A 934 -98.34 -107.92 136.91
N THR A 935 -97.67 -106.80 137.21
CA THR A 935 -98.11 -105.88 138.28
C THR A 935 -99.49 -105.28 137.99
N ASN A 936 -99.86 -105.17 136.73
CA ASN A 936 -101.08 -104.53 136.24
C ASN A 936 -102.24 -105.54 136.03
N ALA A 937 -102.06 -106.81 136.43
CA ALA A 937 -103.06 -107.88 136.36
C ALA A 937 -103.99 -107.99 137.60
N ASN A 938 -105.04 -108.82 137.53
CA ASN A 938 -106.07 -109.03 138.58
C ASN A 938 -106.34 -110.54 138.86
N VAL A 939 -106.85 -110.96 140.05
CA VAL A 939 -106.98 -112.40 140.49
C VAL A 939 -108.24 -112.67 141.39
N VAL A 940 -108.87 -113.87 141.30
CA VAL A 940 -110.07 -114.32 142.09
C VAL A 940 -110.04 -115.84 142.44
N VAL A 941 -110.71 -116.32 143.52
CA VAL A 941 -110.76 -117.75 144.00
C VAL A 941 -112.20 -118.21 144.38
N LEU A 942 -112.52 -119.52 144.26
CA LEU A 942 -113.82 -120.13 144.65
C LEU A 942 -113.72 -121.63 145.10
N GLY A 943 -114.36 -122.02 146.21
CA GLY A 943 -114.56 -123.42 146.67
C GLY A 943 -113.79 -123.85 147.95
N GLY A 944 -114.10 -125.03 148.53
CA GLY A 944 -113.22 -125.69 149.54
C GLY A 944 -113.85 -126.49 150.71
N SER A 945 -115.12 -126.31 151.05
CA SER A 945 -115.73 -126.86 152.30
C SER A 945 -116.63 -128.10 152.10
N ASN A 946 -116.92 -128.81 153.20
CA ASN A 946 -117.84 -129.96 153.29
C ASN A 946 -117.45 -131.19 152.44
N LEU A 947 -116.20 -131.65 152.57
CA LEU A 947 -115.63 -132.71 151.75
C LEU A 947 -116.31 -134.08 151.98
N VAL A 948 -116.85 -134.67 150.91
CA VAL A 948 -117.38 -136.05 150.93
C VAL A 948 -116.25 -137.08 150.87
N VAL A 949 -116.55 -138.33 151.23
CA VAL A 949 -115.64 -139.47 150.95
C VAL A 949 -115.61 -139.68 149.43
N GLY A 950 -114.43 -139.79 148.83
CA GLY A 950 -114.25 -139.58 147.39
C GLY A 950 -113.80 -138.15 147.05
N ASP A 951 -114.20 -137.66 145.89
CA ASP A 951 -113.64 -136.48 145.19
C ASP A 951 -114.39 -135.15 145.42
N ASN A 952 -113.66 -134.02 145.44
CA ASN A 952 -114.15 -132.65 145.66
C ASN A 952 -113.31 -131.62 144.84
N THR A 953 -113.74 -130.36 144.62
CA THR A 953 -113.07 -129.39 143.68
C THR A 953 -113.07 -127.90 144.10
N ILE A 954 -112.06 -127.11 143.67
CA ILE A 954 -111.79 -125.67 143.93
C ILE A 954 -111.20 -124.98 142.66
N THR A 955 -111.38 -123.65 142.47
CA THR A 955 -110.99 -122.88 141.24
C THR A 955 -110.38 -121.48 141.51
N VAL A 956 -109.52 -120.95 140.63
CA VAL A 956 -108.80 -119.64 140.70
C VAL A 956 -108.64 -118.98 139.31
N THR A 957 -108.72 -117.64 139.14
CA THR A 957 -108.79 -116.93 137.82
C THR A 957 -107.95 -115.63 137.75
N VAL A 958 -107.47 -115.18 136.56
CA VAL A 958 -106.56 -114.01 136.32
C VAL A 958 -106.85 -113.20 135.03
N THR A 959 -106.58 -111.88 134.98
CA THR A 959 -106.73 -110.97 133.80
C THR A 959 -105.56 -109.96 133.61
N ALA A 960 -105.23 -109.53 132.37
CA ALA A 960 -104.09 -108.67 131.97
C ALA A 960 -104.33 -107.15 131.79
N GLN A 961 -103.25 -106.37 131.59
CA GLN A 961 -103.27 -104.91 131.33
C GLN A 961 -103.96 -104.50 130.01
N ASP A 962 -103.94 -105.34 128.98
CA ASP A 962 -104.63 -105.09 127.71
C ASP A 962 -106.17 -105.07 127.85
N GLY A 963 -106.71 -105.52 129.00
CA GLY A 963 -108.15 -105.60 129.28
C GLY A 963 -108.86 -106.79 128.63
N THR A 964 -108.14 -107.67 127.93
CA THR A 964 -108.67 -108.74 127.06
C THR A 964 -108.14 -110.14 127.38
N THR A 965 -106.92 -110.29 127.90
CA THR A 965 -106.26 -111.61 128.10
C THR A 965 -106.54 -112.18 129.50
N VAL A 966 -107.00 -113.44 129.60
CA VAL A 966 -107.54 -114.10 130.83
C VAL A 966 -107.08 -115.56 130.99
N LYS A 967 -106.92 -116.08 132.22
CA LYS A 967 -106.59 -117.51 132.56
C LYS A 967 -107.30 -118.02 133.83
N ALA A 968 -107.45 -119.36 133.99
CA ALA A 968 -107.98 -119.99 135.22
C ALA A 968 -107.33 -121.35 135.56
N TYR A 969 -107.38 -121.75 136.84
CA TYR A 969 -106.70 -122.90 137.47
C TYR A 969 -107.67 -123.65 138.41
N THR A 970 -107.48 -124.95 138.62
CA THR A 970 -108.38 -125.83 139.42
C THR A 970 -107.64 -126.82 140.31
N ILE A 971 -108.30 -127.29 141.38
CA ILE A 971 -107.71 -128.18 142.41
C ILE A 971 -108.75 -129.23 142.85
N LYS A 972 -108.37 -130.51 142.89
CA LYS A 972 -109.20 -131.65 143.30
C LYS A 972 -108.79 -132.20 144.68
N VAL A 973 -109.72 -132.71 145.50
CA VAL A 973 -109.46 -133.17 146.89
C VAL A 973 -110.13 -134.53 147.23
N VAL A 974 -109.40 -135.52 147.79
CA VAL A 974 -109.82 -136.97 147.85
C VAL A 974 -109.73 -137.64 149.25
N ARG A 975 -110.64 -138.59 149.61
CA ARG A 975 -110.86 -139.19 150.98
C ARG A 975 -111.30 -140.70 151.00
N ALA A 976 -110.98 -141.54 152.03
CA ALA A 976 -110.88 -143.07 151.98
C ALA A 976 -111.78 -144.00 152.92
N ALA A 977 -111.61 -145.37 152.95
CA ALA A 977 -112.56 -146.45 153.46
C ALA A 977 -112.00 -147.70 154.29
N SER A 978 -112.72 -148.86 154.47
CA SER A 978 -112.53 -149.99 155.50
C SER A 978 -112.87 -151.48 155.05
N ALA A 979 -112.67 -152.57 155.87
CA ALA A 979 -112.81 -154.04 155.48
C ALA A 979 -113.00 -155.18 156.58
N ASN A 980 -113.76 -156.29 156.30
CA ASN A 980 -113.89 -157.60 157.07
C ASN A 980 -114.70 -158.72 156.28
N ALA A 981 -114.60 -160.05 156.58
CA ALA A 981 -115.45 -161.15 155.99
C ALA A 981 -115.36 -162.59 156.63
N ASN A 982 -116.49 -163.32 156.90
CA ASN A 982 -116.53 -164.76 157.34
C ASN A 982 -117.90 -165.50 157.17
N LEU A 983 -117.95 -166.84 157.39
CA LEU A 983 -119.16 -167.73 157.35
C LEU A 983 -119.62 -168.28 158.73
N SER A 984 -120.82 -168.89 158.81
CA SER A 984 -121.46 -169.32 160.08
C SER A 984 -122.25 -170.67 160.13
N ALA A 985 -122.73 -171.26 159.03
CA ALA A 985 -123.45 -172.57 159.05
C ALA A 985 -123.50 -173.30 157.68
N LEU A 986 -123.84 -174.61 157.65
CA LEU A 986 -124.00 -175.47 156.45
C LEU A 986 -125.04 -176.61 156.64
N THR A 987 -125.84 -176.94 155.61
CA THR A 987 -126.80 -178.07 155.57
C THR A 987 -126.84 -178.78 154.21
N VAL A 988 -127.32 -180.04 154.18
CA VAL A 988 -127.56 -180.86 152.96
C VAL A 988 -128.94 -181.51 153.02
N ASP A 989 -129.78 -181.33 152.00
CA ASP A 989 -131.19 -181.77 151.92
C ASP A 989 -132.01 -181.55 153.21
N GLY A 990 -131.86 -180.35 153.79
CA GLY A 990 -132.54 -179.98 155.04
C GLY A 990 -132.01 -180.68 156.31
N THR A 991 -131.08 -181.63 156.16
CA THR A 991 -130.38 -182.28 157.27
C THR A 991 -129.10 -181.50 157.57
N SER A 992 -128.85 -181.18 158.85
CA SER A 992 -127.63 -180.49 159.27
C SER A 992 -126.41 -181.40 159.11
N VAL A 993 -125.32 -180.87 158.55
CA VAL A 993 -124.04 -181.60 158.48
C VAL A 993 -123.47 -181.71 159.89
N ALA A 994 -123.25 -182.94 160.36
CA ALA A 994 -122.71 -183.19 161.69
C ALA A 994 -121.30 -182.60 161.82
N ASN A 995 -121.03 -181.93 162.96
CA ASN A 995 -119.74 -181.31 163.28
C ASN A 995 -119.29 -180.19 162.32
N PHE A 996 -120.21 -179.38 161.78
CA PHE A 996 -119.83 -178.18 161.03
C PHE A 996 -118.94 -177.23 161.84
N ALA A 997 -117.84 -176.77 161.24
CA ALA A 997 -116.97 -175.72 161.77
C ALA A 997 -116.50 -174.81 160.62
N ALA A 998 -116.39 -173.51 160.88
CA ALA A 998 -116.10 -172.50 159.85
C ALA A 998 -114.71 -172.62 159.18
N GLY A 999 -113.79 -173.44 159.72
CA GLY A 999 -112.49 -173.77 159.12
C GLY A 999 -112.44 -175.11 158.38
N THR A 1000 -113.51 -175.91 158.40
CA THR A 1000 -113.56 -177.24 157.79
C THR A 1000 -114.20 -177.17 156.41
N LEU A 1001 -113.43 -177.50 155.37
CA LEU A 1001 -113.75 -177.20 153.96
C LEU A 1001 -114.40 -178.36 153.18
N ALA A 1002 -114.51 -179.56 153.76
CA ALA A 1002 -115.07 -180.74 153.09
C ALA A 1002 -115.84 -181.62 154.08
N TYR A 1003 -116.92 -182.25 153.60
CA TYR A 1003 -117.82 -183.10 154.36
C TYR A 1003 -118.37 -184.22 153.45
N THR A 1004 -118.68 -185.39 154.01
CA THR A 1004 -119.19 -186.55 153.27
C THR A 1004 -120.59 -186.93 153.79
N VAL A 1005 -121.52 -187.24 152.89
CA VAL A 1005 -122.91 -187.59 153.22
C VAL A 1005 -123.34 -188.81 152.39
N ASN A 1006 -123.74 -189.89 153.06
CA ASN A 1006 -124.21 -191.11 152.39
C ASN A 1006 -125.70 -190.98 152.04
N VAL A 1007 -126.08 -191.42 150.84
CA VAL A 1007 -127.48 -191.42 150.36
C VAL A 1007 -127.92 -192.82 149.89
N PRO A 1008 -129.23 -193.14 149.91
CA PRO A 1008 -129.75 -194.40 149.40
C PRO A 1008 -129.44 -194.65 147.92
N ASN A 1009 -129.30 -195.93 147.53
CA ASN A 1009 -128.99 -196.37 146.15
C ASN A 1009 -130.07 -196.05 145.08
N ALA A 1010 -131.15 -195.35 145.46
CA ALA A 1010 -132.18 -194.85 144.55
C ALA A 1010 -132.13 -193.32 144.35
N THR A 1011 -131.24 -192.62 145.06
CA THR A 1011 -131.15 -191.16 145.04
C THR A 1011 -130.36 -190.66 143.83
N THR A 1012 -131.01 -189.88 142.98
CA THR A 1012 -130.41 -189.28 141.78
C THR A 1012 -130.00 -187.81 141.93
N SER A 1013 -130.33 -187.16 143.06
CA SER A 1013 -129.98 -185.76 143.36
C SER A 1013 -130.04 -185.41 144.85
N VAL A 1014 -129.29 -184.38 145.24
CA VAL A 1014 -129.23 -183.73 146.57
C VAL A 1014 -129.05 -182.20 146.45
N THR A 1015 -129.21 -181.47 147.56
CA THR A 1015 -129.15 -179.99 147.65
C THR A 1015 -128.30 -179.54 148.85
N ALA A 1016 -127.59 -178.39 148.78
CA ALA A 1016 -126.80 -177.86 149.91
C ALA A 1016 -126.93 -176.33 150.09
N VAL A 1017 -126.79 -175.82 151.33
CA VAL A 1017 -127.00 -174.39 151.69
C VAL A 1017 -126.06 -173.96 152.84
N GLY A 1018 -125.57 -172.71 152.85
CA GLY A 1018 -124.74 -172.15 153.94
C GLY A 1018 -124.99 -170.69 154.30
N THR A 1019 -124.51 -170.24 155.47
CA THR A 1019 -124.84 -168.94 156.11
C THR A 1019 -123.60 -168.07 156.39
N LYS A 1020 -123.75 -166.73 156.40
CA LYS A 1020 -122.66 -165.72 156.49
C LYS A 1020 -122.62 -164.92 157.81
N ALA A 1021 -121.49 -164.28 158.11
CA ALA A 1021 -121.22 -163.58 159.38
C ALA A 1021 -121.01 -162.05 159.30
N ASP A 1022 -120.62 -161.50 158.15
CA ASP A 1022 -120.60 -160.04 157.91
C ASP A 1022 -121.78 -159.65 156.99
N THR A 1023 -122.45 -158.54 157.27
CA THR A 1023 -123.63 -158.11 156.49
C THR A 1023 -123.28 -157.72 155.06
N THR A 1024 -122.02 -157.36 154.80
CA THR A 1024 -121.50 -156.98 153.46
C THR A 1024 -120.98 -158.17 152.63
N ALA A 1025 -120.95 -159.39 153.19
CA ALA A 1025 -120.39 -160.59 152.53
C ALA A 1025 -121.39 -161.36 151.63
N SER A 1026 -120.90 -162.34 150.86
CA SER A 1026 -121.66 -163.13 149.86
C SER A 1026 -121.42 -164.66 149.98
N VAL A 1027 -122.32 -165.49 149.41
CA VAL A 1027 -122.30 -166.97 149.46
C VAL A 1027 -122.84 -167.57 148.15
N VAL A 1028 -122.27 -168.68 147.66
CA VAL A 1028 -122.70 -169.42 146.44
C VAL A 1028 -122.55 -170.93 146.68
N VAL A 1029 -123.38 -171.76 146.04
CA VAL A 1029 -123.32 -173.24 146.06
C VAL A 1029 -123.50 -173.78 144.63
N THR A 1030 -122.80 -174.86 144.28
CA THR A 1030 -122.86 -175.52 142.96
C THR A 1030 -122.67 -177.03 143.10
N GLY A 1031 -123.54 -177.83 142.46
CA GLY A 1031 -123.49 -179.31 142.47
C GLY A 1031 -124.81 -179.94 142.91
N GLY A 1032 -124.95 -181.26 142.75
CA GLY A 1032 -126.01 -182.05 143.39
C GLY A 1032 -126.94 -182.89 142.51
N SER A 1033 -126.86 -182.90 141.17
CA SER A 1033 -127.80 -183.67 140.31
C SER A 1033 -127.12 -184.63 139.33
N ASN A 1034 -127.84 -185.71 138.99
CA ASN A 1034 -127.37 -186.88 138.21
C ASN A 1034 -126.37 -187.77 138.96
N LEU A 1035 -126.64 -188.02 140.24
CA LEU A 1035 -125.83 -188.93 141.05
C LEU A 1035 -125.80 -190.33 140.43
N ILE A 1036 -124.59 -190.86 140.25
CA ILE A 1036 -124.33 -192.22 139.77
C ILE A 1036 -123.97 -193.16 140.94
N VAL A 1037 -124.16 -194.47 140.75
CA VAL A 1037 -123.90 -195.48 141.80
C VAL A 1037 -122.40 -195.54 142.10
N GLY A 1038 -121.99 -194.89 143.19
CA GLY A 1038 -120.61 -194.69 143.62
C GLY A 1038 -120.47 -193.41 144.47
N ASP A 1039 -119.23 -193.03 144.79
CA ASP A 1039 -118.97 -191.72 145.39
C ASP A 1039 -119.21 -190.60 144.36
N ASN A 1040 -119.79 -189.50 144.82
CA ASN A 1040 -120.05 -188.29 144.03
C ASN A 1040 -119.57 -187.07 144.84
N THR A 1041 -119.17 -185.99 144.15
CA THR A 1041 -118.65 -184.73 144.72
C THR A 1041 -119.28 -183.53 144.02
#